data_AF-A0A2E8RFZ2-F1
#
_entry.id   AF-A0A2E8RFZ2-F1
#
_cell.length_a   1.000
_cell.length_b   1.000
_cell.length_c   1.000
_cell.angle_alpha   90.00
_cell.angle_beta   90.00
_cell.angle_gamma   90.00
#
_symmetry.space_group_name_H-M   'P 1'
#
loop_
_entity.id
_entity.type
_entity.pdbx_description
1 polymer ?
#
loop_
_entity_poly.entity_id
_entity_poly.type
_entity_poly.pdbx_seq_one_letter_code
_entity_poly.pdbx_strand_id
1 'polypeptide(L)'
;MEDYLLDCVEQLQRAGDDSGRRKSEIQRPKAWNLLNKEWKALAFLAVNQAAPESIDPDSSNGKSARPNRRIGRRGGRGGRSGLQDRLESPQSVIRSKESAAYRLAVLIAQKQKMGASWKDEWDEYFQSLREECETGVHPVWERMAREAPLIAELGRFPISEKEQNIDAGDWLSQADFDPRDSSALLSWLESCTLQLDVHQASSLQKITRDLRSGKPRPQKWKLWMNPSLTDMVGDYAFLEFMLLAAGSNEQLSSIFDNIDSENLQDLVKSQSDLMSLRAGSTENWQEAVSNDGEDRLAKAIRIEAWKNFQTGNTTDADSLLSGIEILENAGIEPADSLSWAVISGLVSANRGAETIAILEGLEISNEEEMSIAINLISESGDSSIQESILKGLAKSSDELTLSVMRNTSAPLSIRKKAAQKLSTKDLGIEEEVLDIYTLSADVEGLSGEFLSHPELVSKYPHRALLVWHLIPAEQGVSIMQELEAMRKSAILGLAETENDEVMTASSSSLIALLSGNPSSMDAVHEKLDSKGLEALNQVRAALRADGDGLVEENRIERLEQSVKDANLTYLERSLFDVLISALRLNRATMDLQSGVEERGDSALSALGALCSTEGVELRTIRFATDLVLEHNAAIPDLEMWYRQHDNGSSNHQIIRATIAVKKGDRVNAARS
;
A
#
# COMPACT_ATOMS: atom_id res chain seq x y z
N MET A 1 -12.29 3.78 50.71
CA MET A 1 -13.38 2.76 50.81
C MET A 1 -14.33 3.05 51.97
N GLU A 2 -13.81 3.43 53.14
CA GLU A 2 -14.61 3.81 54.31
C GLU A 2 -15.47 5.07 54.07
N ASP A 3 -14.96 6.07 53.36
CA ASP A 3 -15.73 7.27 52.94
C ASP A 3 -16.92 6.92 52.05
N TYR A 4 -16.71 6.05 51.05
CA TYR A 4 -17.78 5.59 50.17
C TYR A 4 -18.85 4.81 50.91
N LEU A 5 -18.47 4.07 51.96
CA LEU A 5 -19.43 3.37 52.82
C LEU A 5 -20.20 4.38 53.69
N LEU A 6 -19.55 5.42 54.21
CA LEU A 6 -20.19 6.48 55.00
C LEU A 6 -21.29 7.17 54.20
N ASP A 7 -20.98 7.63 52.98
CA ASP A 7 -21.93 8.26 52.05
C ASP A 7 -23.18 7.40 51.80
N CYS A 8 -23.00 6.07 51.70
CA CYS A 8 -24.11 5.14 51.50
C CYS A 8 -24.98 5.00 52.75
N VAL A 9 -24.34 4.89 53.92
CA VAL A 9 -25.00 4.62 55.21
C VAL A 9 -25.72 5.86 55.74
N GLU A 10 -25.23 7.06 55.44
CA GLU A 10 -25.92 8.31 55.80
C GLU A 10 -27.31 8.43 55.19
N GLN A 11 -27.52 7.92 53.97
CA GLN A 11 -28.84 7.93 53.33
C GLN A 11 -29.89 7.08 54.07
N LEU A 12 -29.47 6.14 54.92
CA LEU A 12 -30.40 5.31 55.70
C LEU A 12 -31.26 6.12 56.68
N GLN A 13 -30.80 7.30 57.14
CA GLN A 13 -31.61 8.18 58.01
C GLN A 13 -32.91 8.60 57.32
N ARG A 14 -32.87 8.80 56.00
CA ARG A 14 -34.00 9.26 55.19
C ARG A 14 -35.02 8.15 54.90
N ALA A 15 -34.64 6.90 55.13
CA ALA A 15 -35.41 5.71 54.76
C ALA A 15 -36.38 5.23 55.85
N GLY A 16 -36.16 5.58 57.12
CA GLY A 16 -36.88 5.01 58.27
C GLY A 16 -36.62 3.51 58.46
N ASP A 17 -37.59 2.77 58.99
CA ASP A 17 -37.48 1.34 59.33
C ASP A 17 -37.95 0.38 58.21
N ASP A 18 -38.49 0.90 57.10
CA ASP A 18 -38.96 0.02 56.01
C ASP A 18 -37.78 -0.62 55.26
N SER A 19 -37.68 -1.96 55.34
CA SER A 19 -36.60 -2.74 54.71
C SER A 19 -36.52 -2.59 53.19
N GLY A 20 -37.65 -2.35 52.50
CA GLY A 20 -37.68 -2.12 51.06
C GLY A 20 -37.10 -0.76 50.68
N ARG A 21 -37.55 0.28 51.39
CA ARG A 21 -37.06 1.65 51.23
C ARG A 21 -35.58 1.79 51.61
N ARG A 22 -35.13 1.20 52.74
CA ARG A 22 -33.71 1.19 53.15
C ARG A 22 -32.80 0.55 52.09
N LYS A 23 -33.25 -0.55 51.47
CA LYS A 23 -32.54 -1.18 50.33
C LYS A 23 -32.44 -0.27 49.12
N SER A 24 -33.48 0.53 48.84
CA SER A 24 -33.44 1.51 47.76
C SER A 24 -32.50 2.66 48.09
N GLU A 25 -32.63 3.26 49.28
CA GLU A 25 -31.88 4.47 49.67
C GLU A 25 -30.37 4.21 49.78
N ILE A 26 -29.93 3.06 50.30
CA ILE A 26 -28.48 2.74 50.38
C ILE A 26 -27.84 2.54 49.00
N GLN A 27 -28.63 2.16 47.99
CA GLN A 27 -28.16 1.91 46.62
C GLN A 27 -28.23 3.16 45.73
N ARG A 28 -28.85 4.25 46.21
CA ARG A 28 -29.02 5.49 45.43
C ARG A 28 -27.72 6.27 45.25
N PRO A 29 -26.83 6.41 46.25
CA PRO A 29 -25.58 7.15 46.09
C PRO A 29 -24.68 6.56 45.00
N LYS A 30 -23.95 7.42 44.30
CA LYS A 30 -22.92 6.98 43.32
C LYS A 30 -21.83 6.15 44.00
N ALA A 31 -21.49 6.48 45.25
CA ALA A 31 -20.57 5.74 46.11
C ALA A 31 -20.90 4.23 46.19
N TRP A 32 -22.18 3.85 46.08
CA TRP A 32 -22.58 2.45 46.05
C TRP A 32 -21.92 1.67 44.91
N ASN A 33 -21.74 2.28 43.74
CA ASN A 33 -21.12 1.60 42.59
C ASN A 33 -19.61 1.39 42.78
N LEU A 34 -18.97 2.25 43.56
CA LEU A 34 -17.53 2.20 43.89
C LEU A 34 -17.21 1.11 44.93
N LEU A 35 -18.19 0.71 45.76
CA LEU A 35 -17.97 -0.35 46.76
C LEU A 35 -17.77 -1.74 46.12
N ASN A 36 -16.75 -2.47 46.58
CA ASN A 36 -16.54 -3.88 46.26
C ASN A 36 -17.66 -4.77 46.82
N LYS A 37 -17.73 -6.03 46.39
CA LYS A 37 -18.87 -6.93 46.69
C LYS A 37 -18.98 -7.20 48.20
N GLU A 38 -17.84 -7.28 48.87
CA GLU A 38 -17.65 -7.58 50.29
C GLU A 38 -18.11 -6.37 51.13
N TRP A 39 -17.71 -5.16 50.74
CA TRP A 39 -18.15 -3.91 51.36
C TRP A 39 -19.65 -3.64 51.14
N LYS A 40 -20.18 -3.99 49.96
CA LYS A 40 -21.63 -3.99 49.72
C LYS A 40 -22.35 -4.96 50.65
N ALA A 41 -21.81 -6.16 50.86
CA ALA A 41 -22.39 -7.15 51.77
C ALA A 41 -22.43 -6.62 53.22
N LEU A 42 -21.36 -5.95 53.64
CA LEU A 42 -21.26 -5.29 54.94
C LEU A 42 -22.29 -4.16 55.09
N ALA A 43 -22.42 -3.28 54.09
CA ALA A 43 -23.42 -2.22 54.07
C ALA A 43 -24.86 -2.75 54.23
N PHE A 44 -25.15 -3.95 53.68
CA PHE A 44 -26.44 -4.61 53.84
C PHE A 44 -26.74 -5.08 55.27
N LEU A 45 -25.74 -5.22 56.15
CA LEU A 45 -25.98 -5.50 57.58
C LEU A 45 -26.72 -4.34 58.26
N ALA A 46 -26.37 -3.10 57.91
CA ALA A 46 -27.07 -1.90 58.37
C ALA A 46 -28.49 -1.75 57.77
N VAL A 47 -28.71 -2.28 56.56
CA VAL A 47 -30.03 -2.25 55.91
C VAL A 47 -31.05 -3.14 56.63
N ASN A 48 -30.64 -4.33 57.05
CA ASN A 48 -31.56 -5.30 57.67
C ASN A 48 -31.68 -5.16 59.19
N GLN A 49 -31.04 -4.15 59.79
CA GLN A 49 -30.99 -3.96 61.25
C GLN A 49 -30.66 -5.29 61.95
N ALA A 50 -29.56 -5.95 61.55
CA ALA A 50 -29.23 -7.30 62.05
C ALA A 50 -29.21 -7.31 63.59
N ALA A 51 -30.32 -7.78 64.18
CA ALA A 51 -30.53 -7.90 65.61
C ALA A 51 -30.24 -9.35 66.02
N PRO A 52 -29.79 -9.60 67.27
CA PRO A 52 -29.67 -10.95 67.78
C PRO A 52 -31.05 -11.63 67.80
N GLU A 53 -31.15 -12.86 67.28
CA GLU A 53 -32.36 -13.69 67.49
C GLU A 53 -32.54 -13.86 69.01
N SER A 54 -33.62 -13.33 69.56
CA SER A 54 -33.98 -13.55 70.96
C SER A 54 -34.25 -15.04 71.17
N ILE A 55 -33.43 -15.68 72.00
CA ILE A 55 -33.68 -17.05 72.46
C ILE A 55 -34.83 -16.97 73.47
N ASP A 56 -36.05 -17.34 73.04
CA ASP A 56 -37.19 -17.54 73.93
C ASP A 56 -37.24 -19.03 74.31
N PRO A 57 -36.98 -19.41 75.58
CA PRO A 57 -36.70 -20.80 75.95
C PRO A 57 -37.92 -21.73 75.94
N ASP A 58 -39.13 -21.27 75.65
CA ASP A 58 -40.36 -22.08 75.69
C ASP A 58 -41.10 -22.26 74.35
N SER A 59 -40.48 -21.96 73.21
CA SER A 59 -41.11 -22.23 71.90
C SER A 59 -40.79 -23.64 71.38
N SER A 60 -41.45 -24.66 71.93
CA SER A 60 -41.54 -25.98 71.29
C SER A 60 -42.44 -25.91 70.05
N ASN A 61 -41.90 -25.39 68.94
CA ASN A 61 -42.44 -25.65 67.60
C ASN A 61 -41.37 -25.33 66.54
N GLY A 62 -40.67 -26.37 66.09
CA GLY A 62 -39.86 -26.33 64.89
C GLY A 62 -40.71 -25.97 63.68
N LYS A 63 -40.73 -24.69 63.31
CA LYS A 63 -41.14 -24.23 61.99
C LYS A 63 -40.08 -23.30 61.44
N SER A 64 -39.16 -23.88 60.68
CA SER A 64 -38.31 -23.17 59.74
C SER A 64 -39.15 -22.20 58.90
N ALA A 65 -38.88 -20.90 59.00
CA ALA A 65 -39.48 -19.88 58.15
C ALA A 65 -39.15 -20.24 56.68
N ARG A 66 -40.15 -20.73 55.94
CA ARG A 66 -39.99 -21.03 54.51
C ARG A 66 -39.82 -19.71 53.76
N PRO A 67 -38.78 -19.55 52.90
CA PRO A 67 -38.69 -18.36 52.06
C PRO A 67 -39.82 -18.39 51.05
N ASN A 68 -40.52 -17.26 50.92
CA ASN A 68 -41.62 -17.05 49.98
C ASN A 68 -41.13 -17.29 48.53
N ARG A 69 -41.31 -18.51 48.02
CA ARG A 69 -41.08 -18.86 46.61
C ARG A 69 -42.20 -18.27 45.76
N ARG A 70 -42.00 -17.05 45.21
CA ARG A 70 -42.74 -16.62 44.03
C ARG A 70 -42.20 -17.37 42.81
N ILE A 71 -42.87 -18.45 42.43
CA ILE A 71 -42.68 -19.16 41.16
C ILE A 71 -43.34 -18.30 40.06
N GLY A 72 -42.53 -17.47 39.39
CA GLY A 72 -42.91 -16.78 38.16
C GLY A 72 -42.17 -17.41 36.97
N ARG A 73 -42.91 -17.83 35.95
CA ARG A 73 -42.41 -18.47 34.73
C ARG A 73 -41.62 -17.49 33.85
N ARG A 74 -40.29 -17.43 34.05
CA ARG A 74 -39.28 -17.20 32.99
C ARG A 74 -37.87 -17.42 33.56
N GLY A 75 -37.21 -18.50 33.13
CA GLY A 75 -35.77 -18.72 33.30
C GLY A 75 -35.29 -18.95 34.73
N GLY A 76 -35.21 -20.21 35.14
CA GLY A 76 -34.52 -20.62 36.36
C GLY A 76 -33.04 -20.23 36.32
N ARG A 77 -32.69 -19.13 36.99
CA ARG A 77 -31.33 -18.94 37.51
C ARG A 77 -31.31 -19.61 38.88
N GLY A 78 -30.46 -20.63 39.03
CA GLY A 78 -30.22 -21.32 40.30
C GLY A 78 -30.04 -20.33 41.45
N GLY A 79 -30.43 -20.73 42.65
CA GLY A 79 -30.46 -19.91 43.87
C GLY A 79 -29.23 -19.02 43.97
N ARG A 80 -29.40 -17.73 43.63
CA ARG A 80 -28.36 -16.73 43.84
C ARG A 80 -28.28 -16.51 45.34
N SER A 81 -27.23 -17.05 45.95
CA SER A 81 -26.74 -16.66 47.27
C SER A 81 -26.90 -15.15 47.45
N GLY A 82 -27.51 -14.74 48.56
CA GLY A 82 -27.85 -13.33 48.80
C GLY A 82 -26.58 -12.49 48.85
N LEU A 83 -26.66 -11.17 48.61
CA LEU A 83 -25.48 -10.31 48.69
C LEU A 83 -24.80 -10.36 50.08
N GLN A 84 -25.55 -10.68 51.14
CA GLN A 84 -25.06 -10.93 52.51
C GLN A 84 -24.18 -12.19 52.64
N ASP A 85 -24.30 -13.13 51.70
CA ASP A 85 -23.46 -14.33 51.67
C ASP A 85 -22.08 -14.08 51.07
N ARG A 86 -21.83 -12.88 50.53
CA ARG A 86 -20.56 -12.47 49.94
C ARG A 86 -19.66 -11.71 50.90
N LEU A 87 -19.94 -11.76 52.20
CA LEU A 87 -18.98 -11.33 53.21
C LEU A 87 -17.69 -12.15 53.06
N GLU A 88 -16.55 -11.48 53.20
CA GLU A 88 -15.24 -12.09 53.08
C GLU A 88 -15.03 -13.17 54.15
N SER A 89 -14.33 -14.26 53.81
CA SER A 89 -14.15 -15.39 54.74
C SER A 89 -13.16 -15.02 55.86
N PRO A 90 -13.29 -15.60 57.08
CA PRO A 90 -12.40 -15.26 58.19
C PRO A 90 -10.90 -15.37 57.86
N GLN A 91 -10.49 -16.40 57.10
CA GLN A 91 -9.09 -16.58 56.69
C GLN A 91 -8.59 -15.52 55.70
N SER A 92 -9.47 -15.00 54.83
CA SER A 92 -9.13 -13.97 53.85
C SER A 92 -9.02 -12.60 54.53
N VAL A 93 -9.97 -12.27 55.40
CA VAL A 93 -10.00 -11.03 56.18
C VAL A 93 -8.78 -10.90 57.10
N ILE A 94 -8.38 -11.98 57.77
CA ILE A 94 -7.21 -11.96 58.66
C ILE A 94 -5.92 -11.62 57.89
N ARG A 95 -5.83 -12.02 56.61
CA ARG A 95 -4.68 -11.75 55.74
C ARG A 95 -4.79 -10.44 54.97
N SER A 96 -5.93 -9.75 55.06
CA SER A 96 -6.16 -8.52 54.30
C SER A 96 -5.38 -7.35 54.92
N LYS A 97 -5.02 -6.38 54.08
CA LYS A 97 -4.38 -5.11 54.47
C LYS A 97 -5.42 -4.00 54.72
N GLU A 98 -6.69 -4.35 54.81
CA GLU A 98 -7.79 -3.42 55.06
C GLU A 98 -7.76 -2.91 56.50
N SER A 99 -8.53 -1.85 56.78
CA SER A 99 -8.54 -1.23 58.11
C SER A 99 -8.87 -2.25 59.22
N ALA A 100 -8.30 -2.03 60.41
CA ALA A 100 -8.58 -2.88 61.57
C ALA A 100 -10.08 -2.96 61.88
N ALA A 101 -10.78 -1.84 61.74
CA ALA A 101 -12.22 -1.73 61.94
C ALA A 101 -13.03 -2.52 60.90
N TYR A 102 -12.63 -2.51 59.62
CA TYR A 102 -13.25 -3.37 58.60
C TYR A 102 -13.05 -4.85 58.93
N ARG A 103 -11.82 -5.25 59.24
CA ARG A 103 -11.49 -6.65 59.56
C ARG A 103 -12.28 -7.13 60.76
N LEU A 104 -12.38 -6.32 61.81
CA LEU A 104 -13.17 -6.61 63.00
C LEU A 104 -14.68 -6.71 62.67
N ALA A 105 -15.23 -5.80 61.88
CA ALA A 105 -16.64 -5.81 61.48
C ALA A 105 -17.04 -7.09 60.72
N VAL A 106 -16.20 -7.53 59.78
CA VAL A 106 -16.46 -8.75 59.00
C VAL A 106 -16.32 -10.00 59.88
N LEU A 107 -15.33 -10.05 60.78
CA LEU A 107 -15.18 -11.18 61.70
C LEU A 107 -16.35 -11.28 62.69
N ILE A 108 -16.87 -10.16 63.22
CA ILE A 108 -18.09 -10.14 64.06
C ILE A 108 -19.28 -10.74 63.29
N ALA A 109 -19.48 -10.30 62.04
CA ALA A 109 -20.57 -10.77 61.21
C ALA A 109 -20.44 -12.27 60.84
N GLN A 110 -19.22 -12.75 60.57
CA GLN A 110 -18.96 -14.15 60.27
C GLN A 110 -19.09 -15.05 61.50
N LYS A 111 -18.66 -14.61 62.69
CA LYS A 111 -18.82 -15.37 63.94
C LYS A 111 -20.28 -15.69 64.22
N GLN A 112 -21.15 -14.70 64.02
CA GLN A 112 -22.60 -14.84 64.18
C GLN A 112 -23.22 -15.74 63.12
N LYS A 113 -22.74 -15.66 61.87
CA LYS A 113 -23.21 -16.51 60.77
C LYS A 113 -22.79 -17.98 60.91
N MET A 114 -21.57 -18.23 61.38
CA MET A 114 -20.99 -19.57 61.45
C MET A 114 -21.39 -20.34 62.71
N GLY A 115 -21.75 -19.66 63.81
CA GLY A 115 -22.23 -20.28 65.05
C GLY A 115 -21.31 -21.41 65.51
N ALA A 116 -21.82 -22.64 65.53
CA ALA A 116 -21.08 -23.85 65.95
C ALA A 116 -19.93 -24.28 65.01
N SER A 117 -19.80 -23.69 63.83
CA SER A 117 -18.71 -23.96 62.87
C SER A 117 -17.53 -22.98 62.98
N TRP A 118 -17.56 -22.10 63.98
CA TRP A 118 -16.48 -21.17 64.30
C TRP A 118 -15.25 -21.88 64.88
N LYS A 119 -14.05 -21.37 64.60
CA LYS A 119 -12.78 -21.88 65.15
C LYS A 119 -12.26 -20.97 66.24
N ASP A 120 -11.91 -21.53 67.40
CA ASP A 120 -11.41 -20.78 68.55
C ASP A 120 -10.10 -20.02 68.27
N GLU A 121 -9.29 -20.49 67.31
CA GLU A 121 -8.07 -19.81 66.83
C GLU A 121 -8.33 -18.38 66.31
N TRP A 122 -9.56 -18.10 65.83
CA TRP A 122 -9.91 -16.76 65.34
C TRP A 122 -10.23 -15.76 66.46
N ASP A 123 -10.45 -16.22 67.69
CA ASP A 123 -10.76 -15.35 68.83
C ASP A 123 -9.53 -14.58 69.34
N GLU A 124 -8.30 -15.07 69.10
CA GLU A 124 -7.06 -14.32 69.39
C GLU A 124 -6.95 -13.07 68.49
N TYR A 125 -7.34 -13.17 67.21
CA TYR A 125 -7.34 -12.05 66.26
C TYR A 125 -8.39 -10.98 66.61
N PHE A 126 -9.48 -11.35 67.29
CA PHE A 126 -10.45 -10.37 67.78
C PHE A 126 -9.83 -9.42 68.81
N GLN A 127 -9.02 -9.95 69.72
CA GLN A 127 -8.39 -9.15 70.78
C GLN A 127 -7.35 -8.20 70.18
N SER A 128 -6.50 -8.69 69.27
CA SER A 128 -5.50 -7.85 68.61
C SER A 128 -6.13 -6.72 67.77
N LEU A 129 -7.23 -7.00 67.05
CA LEU A 129 -7.91 -5.99 66.25
C LEU A 129 -8.65 -4.96 67.10
N ARG A 130 -9.17 -5.35 68.27
CA ARG A 130 -9.79 -4.41 69.23
C ARG A 130 -8.77 -3.41 69.76
N GLU A 131 -7.61 -3.89 70.19
CA GLU A 131 -6.50 -3.03 70.65
C GLU A 131 -6.06 -2.07 69.53
N GLU A 132 -6.00 -2.52 68.28
CA GLU A 132 -5.69 -1.66 67.13
C GLU A 132 -6.79 -0.61 66.88
N CYS A 133 -8.07 -0.97 67.05
CA CYS A 133 -9.20 -0.04 66.92
C CYS A 133 -9.26 1.02 68.04
N GLU A 134 -8.68 0.77 69.22
CA GLU A 134 -8.58 1.79 70.29
C GLU A 134 -7.74 3.00 69.88
N THR A 135 -6.88 2.87 68.86
CA THR A 135 -6.09 3.98 68.31
C THR A 135 -6.90 4.98 67.48
N GLY A 136 -8.14 4.64 67.11
CA GLY A 136 -9.03 5.48 66.33
C GLY A 136 -9.63 4.74 65.12
N VAL A 137 -10.94 4.88 64.92
CA VAL A 137 -11.70 4.32 63.79
C VAL A 137 -12.34 5.41 62.95
N HIS A 138 -12.57 5.12 61.67
CA HIS A 138 -13.25 6.01 60.76
C HIS A 138 -14.70 6.31 61.19
N PRO A 139 -15.25 7.53 60.97
CA PRO A 139 -16.63 7.91 61.36
C PRO A 139 -17.73 6.95 60.87
N VAL A 140 -17.49 6.28 59.74
CA VAL A 140 -18.42 5.27 59.17
C VAL A 140 -18.77 4.17 60.16
N TRP A 141 -17.83 3.78 61.03
CA TRP A 141 -18.02 2.66 61.95
C TRP A 141 -18.95 3.01 63.11
N GLU A 142 -18.88 4.25 63.59
CA GLU A 142 -19.86 4.78 64.54
C GLU A 142 -21.26 4.79 63.91
N ARG A 143 -21.35 5.27 62.67
CA ARG A 143 -22.62 5.33 61.94
C ARG A 143 -23.20 3.95 61.67
N MET A 144 -22.36 3.00 61.26
CA MET A 144 -22.72 1.60 61.05
C MET A 144 -23.15 0.91 62.36
N ALA A 145 -22.47 1.17 63.48
CA ALA A 145 -22.83 0.64 64.80
C ALA A 145 -24.23 1.10 65.27
N ARG A 146 -24.64 2.33 64.93
CA ARG A 146 -25.99 2.83 65.22
C ARG A 146 -27.08 2.14 64.39
N GLU A 147 -26.78 1.74 63.16
CA GLU A 147 -27.76 1.14 62.24
C GLU A 147 -27.77 -0.41 62.28
N ALA A 148 -26.68 -1.04 62.73
CA ALA A 148 -26.51 -2.49 62.82
C ALA A 148 -26.10 -2.92 64.25
N PRO A 149 -27.06 -3.40 65.07
CA PRO A 149 -26.78 -3.85 66.44
C PRO A 149 -25.68 -4.91 66.53
N LEU A 150 -25.55 -5.76 65.50
CA LEU A 150 -24.53 -6.81 65.38
C LEU A 150 -23.10 -6.30 65.59
N ILE A 151 -22.79 -5.10 65.11
CA ILE A 151 -21.45 -4.50 65.14
C ILE A 151 -21.40 -3.25 66.05
N ALA A 152 -22.34 -3.15 67.00
CA ALA A 152 -22.46 -2.02 67.91
C ALA A 152 -21.18 -1.74 68.73
N GLU A 153 -20.33 -2.76 68.91
CA GLU A 153 -19.02 -2.64 69.56
C GLU A 153 -18.13 -1.59 68.87
N LEU A 154 -18.19 -1.47 67.55
CA LEU A 154 -17.35 -0.54 66.79
C LEU A 154 -17.63 0.94 67.10
N GLY A 155 -18.84 1.26 67.59
CA GLY A 155 -19.21 2.61 67.99
C GLY A 155 -18.63 3.04 69.35
N ARG A 156 -17.89 2.18 70.04
CA ARG A 156 -17.22 2.50 71.32
C ARG A 156 -15.80 3.02 71.15
N PHE A 157 -15.20 2.85 69.98
CA PHE A 157 -13.85 3.30 69.68
C PHE A 157 -13.81 4.80 69.32
N PRO A 158 -12.70 5.51 69.60
CA PRO A 158 -12.56 6.94 69.28
C PRO A 158 -12.53 7.17 67.76
N ILE A 159 -12.96 8.34 67.29
CA ILE A 159 -13.00 8.67 65.86
C ILE A 159 -11.69 9.32 65.41
N SER A 160 -11.08 8.83 64.33
CA SER A 160 -9.88 9.42 63.70
C SER A 160 -10.03 9.43 62.19
N GLU A 161 -9.99 10.63 61.59
CA GLU A 161 -9.83 10.81 60.14
C GLU A 161 -8.33 10.89 59.85
N LYS A 162 -7.80 9.93 59.07
CA LYS A 162 -6.40 9.94 58.64
C LYS A 162 -6.33 10.51 57.23
N GLU A 163 -5.88 11.75 57.08
CA GLU A 163 -5.52 12.31 55.79
C GLU A 163 -4.27 11.57 55.26
N GLN A 164 -4.42 10.79 54.20
CA GLN A 164 -3.28 10.23 53.48
C GLN A 164 -2.76 11.32 52.54
N ASN A 165 -1.51 11.75 52.65
CA ASN A 165 -0.94 12.68 51.69
C ASN A 165 -0.29 11.85 50.57
N ILE A 166 -0.93 11.78 49.40
CA ILE A 166 -0.42 11.03 48.24
C ILE A 166 0.21 12.05 47.28
N ASP A 167 1.46 11.83 46.92
CA ASP A 167 2.12 12.63 45.88
C ASP A 167 1.52 12.29 44.51
N ALA A 168 0.79 13.24 43.93
CA ALA A 168 0.14 13.08 42.62
C ALA A 168 1.16 13.11 41.46
N GLY A 169 2.32 13.76 41.65
CA GLY A 169 3.30 13.98 40.59
C GLY A 169 3.91 12.68 40.05
N ASP A 170 4.23 11.74 40.95
CA ASP A 170 4.84 10.44 40.60
C ASP A 170 3.94 9.54 39.74
N TRP A 171 2.62 9.66 39.88
CA TRP A 171 1.67 8.90 39.05
C TRP A 171 1.41 9.59 37.71
N LEU A 172 1.34 10.93 37.71
CA LEU A 172 1.13 11.71 36.49
C LEU A 172 2.32 11.61 35.53
N SER A 173 3.54 11.57 36.06
CA SER A 173 4.77 11.41 35.26
C SER A 173 4.85 10.06 34.53
N GLN A 174 4.05 9.07 34.93
CA GLN A 174 3.95 7.77 34.25
C GLN A 174 3.07 7.83 32.98
N ALA A 175 2.44 8.97 32.68
CA ALA A 175 1.63 9.15 31.46
C ALA A 175 2.47 9.43 30.20
N ASP A 176 3.63 8.78 30.12
CA ASP A 176 4.59 8.83 29.02
C ASP A 176 4.20 7.83 27.91
N PHE A 177 3.00 8.02 27.35
CA PHE A 177 2.46 7.20 26.27
C PHE A 177 1.43 7.97 25.45
N ASP A 178 1.08 7.44 24.28
CA ASP A 178 0.04 8.02 23.42
C ASP A 178 -1.36 7.91 24.07
N PRO A 179 -2.08 9.03 24.30
CA PRO A 179 -3.45 9.01 24.84
C PRO A 179 -4.44 8.15 24.04
N ARG A 180 -4.18 7.88 22.76
CA ARG A 180 -5.01 7.01 21.91
C ARG A 180 -4.74 5.51 22.12
N ASP A 181 -3.64 5.13 22.76
CA ASP A 181 -3.39 3.74 23.17
C ASP A 181 -4.31 3.38 24.34
N SER A 182 -5.40 2.71 24.01
CA SER A 182 -6.42 2.29 24.97
C SER A 182 -5.88 1.31 26.02
N SER A 183 -4.84 0.55 25.71
CA SER A 183 -4.24 -0.42 26.62
C SER A 183 -3.34 0.26 27.65
N ALA A 184 -2.48 1.17 27.19
CA ALA A 184 -1.64 1.99 28.05
C ALA A 184 -2.50 2.90 28.95
N LEU A 185 -3.50 3.57 28.37
CA LEU A 185 -4.43 4.42 29.12
C LEU A 185 -5.20 3.64 30.19
N LEU A 186 -5.67 2.43 29.87
CA LEU A 186 -6.34 1.58 30.85
C LEU A 186 -5.40 1.20 32.00
N SER A 187 -4.18 0.76 31.69
CA SER A 187 -3.20 0.37 32.70
C SER A 187 -2.84 1.53 33.64
N TRP A 188 -2.67 2.73 33.09
CA TRP A 188 -2.42 3.95 33.85
C TRP A 188 -3.60 4.29 34.76
N LEU A 189 -4.83 4.31 34.23
CA LEU A 189 -6.04 4.59 35.02
C LEU A 189 -6.32 3.55 36.10
N GLU A 190 -5.97 2.28 35.91
CA GLU A 190 -6.12 1.24 36.94
C GLU A 190 -5.14 1.39 38.10
N SER A 191 -3.99 2.02 37.83
CA SER A 191 -2.97 2.34 38.85
C SER A 191 -3.18 3.68 39.54
N CYS A 192 -4.30 4.38 39.26
CA CYS A 192 -4.58 5.71 39.77
C CYS A 192 -4.51 5.80 41.30
N THR A 193 -3.61 6.65 41.80
CA THR A 193 -3.41 6.92 43.23
C THR A 193 -4.03 8.26 43.68
N LEU A 194 -4.62 9.01 42.76
CA LEU A 194 -5.19 10.33 43.00
C LEU A 194 -6.35 10.31 44.01
N GLN A 195 -6.41 11.33 44.86
CA GLN A 195 -7.54 11.53 45.78
C GLN A 195 -8.68 12.22 45.05
N LEU A 196 -9.60 11.40 44.54
CA LEU A 196 -10.76 11.87 43.78
C LEU A 196 -12.02 11.86 44.65
N ASP A 197 -12.85 12.89 44.50
CA ASP A 197 -14.17 12.91 45.10
C ASP A 197 -15.08 11.80 44.52
N VAL A 198 -16.22 11.56 45.16
CA VAL A 198 -17.16 10.48 44.77
C VAL A 198 -17.69 10.65 43.34
N HIS A 199 -17.87 11.89 42.88
CA HIS A 199 -18.34 12.21 41.54
C HIS A 199 -17.24 12.00 40.50
N GLN A 200 -16.03 12.48 40.76
CA GLN A 200 -14.81 12.26 39.98
C GLN A 200 -14.49 10.78 39.83
N ALA A 201 -14.40 10.05 40.95
CA ALA A 201 -14.13 8.62 40.98
C ALA A 201 -15.21 7.82 40.22
N SER A 202 -16.48 8.19 40.35
CA SER A 202 -17.57 7.56 39.60
C SER A 202 -17.46 7.82 38.09
N SER A 203 -17.07 9.02 37.67
CA SER A 203 -16.85 9.33 36.25
C SER A 203 -15.63 8.60 35.70
N LEU A 204 -14.54 8.54 36.45
CA LEU A 204 -13.33 7.80 36.08
C LEU A 204 -13.63 6.30 35.94
N GLN A 205 -14.29 5.68 36.93
CA GLN A 205 -14.65 4.25 36.88
C GLN A 205 -15.54 3.92 35.66
N LYS A 206 -16.42 4.85 35.26
CA LYS A 206 -17.25 4.71 34.06
C LYS A 206 -16.40 4.66 32.79
N ILE A 207 -15.38 5.51 32.69
CA ILE A 207 -14.40 5.53 31.59
C ILE A 207 -13.54 4.26 31.62
N THR A 208 -12.98 3.88 32.77
CA THR A 208 -12.20 2.64 32.94
C THR A 208 -13.01 1.40 32.53
N ARG A 209 -14.31 1.35 32.85
CA ARG A 209 -15.19 0.25 32.42
C ARG A 209 -15.41 0.23 30.90
N ASP A 210 -15.51 1.39 30.28
CA ASP A 210 -15.65 1.53 28.83
C ASP A 210 -14.36 1.06 28.13
N LEU A 211 -13.19 1.39 28.65
CA LEU A 211 -11.89 0.86 28.21
C LEU A 211 -11.80 -0.67 28.35
N ARG A 212 -12.17 -1.23 29.51
CA ARG A 212 -12.20 -2.69 29.75
C ARG A 212 -13.13 -3.46 28.81
N SER A 213 -14.08 -2.79 28.15
CA SER A 213 -14.98 -3.44 27.20
C SER A 213 -14.29 -3.88 25.91
N GLY A 214 -13.06 -3.41 25.65
CA GLY A 214 -12.31 -3.66 24.42
C GLY A 214 -12.77 -2.84 23.21
N LYS A 215 -13.85 -2.06 23.35
CA LYS A 215 -14.37 -1.12 22.33
C LYS A 215 -14.69 0.23 22.98
N PRO A 216 -13.67 0.99 23.41
CA PRO A 216 -13.89 2.27 24.06
C PRO A 216 -14.57 3.26 23.11
N ARG A 217 -15.31 4.22 23.68
CA ARG A 217 -15.98 5.31 22.95
C ARG A 217 -15.55 6.67 23.51
N PRO A 218 -14.31 7.11 23.23
CA PRO A 218 -13.75 8.35 23.78
C PRO A 218 -14.61 9.60 23.54
N GLN A 219 -15.32 9.67 22.42
CA GLN A 219 -16.25 10.76 22.12
C GLN A 219 -17.34 10.97 23.19
N LYS A 220 -17.72 9.92 23.92
CA LYS A 220 -18.72 10.01 25.01
C LYS A 220 -18.12 10.46 26.33
N TRP A 221 -16.80 10.44 26.47
CA TRP A 221 -16.13 10.74 27.74
C TRP A 221 -16.29 12.20 28.12
N LYS A 222 -16.28 13.15 27.16
CA LYS A 222 -16.60 14.57 27.40
C LYS A 222 -17.92 14.76 28.15
N LEU A 223 -18.97 14.01 27.78
CA LEU A 223 -20.27 14.03 28.44
C LEU A 223 -20.28 13.35 29.82
N TRP A 224 -19.34 12.44 30.08
CA TRP A 224 -19.22 11.73 31.37
C TRP A 224 -18.33 12.49 32.35
N MET A 225 -17.38 13.25 31.82
CA MET A 225 -16.50 14.12 32.57
C MET A 225 -17.26 15.33 33.10
N ASN A 226 -18.16 15.95 32.33
CA ASN A 226 -18.89 17.14 32.78
C ASN A 226 -19.89 16.83 33.94
N PRO A 227 -19.85 17.55 35.08
CA PRO A 227 -18.90 18.62 35.44
C PRO A 227 -17.72 18.14 36.31
N SER A 228 -17.66 16.85 36.64
CA SER A 228 -16.79 16.28 37.68
C SER A 228 -15.29 16.22 37.31
N LEU A 229 -14.95 15.98 36.06
CA LEU A 229 -13.56 15.87 35.56
C LEU A 229 -13.28 16.93 34.48
N THR A 230 -13.87 18.10 34.63
CA THR A 230 -13.70 19.25 33.72
C THR A 230 -13.28 20.47 34.51
N ASP A 231 -12.42 21.30 33.94
CA ASP A 231 -11.83 22.48 34.59
C ASP A 231 -11.08 22.11 35.89
N MET A 232 -10.33 21.02 35.85
CA MET A 232 -9.52 20.55 36.98
C MET A 232 -8.38 21.55 37.28
N VAL A 233 -8.03 21.71 38.57
CA VAL A 233 -7.04 22.70 39.03
C VAL A 233 -5.70 22.03 39.33
N GLY A 234 -4.59 22.70 38.97
CA GLY A 234 -3.23 22.23 39.22
C GLY A 234 -2.92 20.97 38.40
N ASP A 235 -2.08 20.08 38.94
CA ASP A 235 -1.60 18.90 38.22
C ASP A 235 -2.71 17.90 37.82
N TYR A 236 -3.87 17.96 38.47
CA TYR A 236 -5.05 17.17 38.08
C TYR A 236 -5.60 17.54 36.69
N ALA A 237 -5.28 18.74 36.18
CA ALA A 237 -5.59 19.16 34.80
C ALA A 237 -4.94 18.23 33.76
N PHE A 238 -3.82 17.57 34.10
CA PHE A 238 -3.19 16.61 33.21
C PHE A 238 -4.02 15.35 33.00
N LEU A 239 -4.76 14.89 34.01
CA LEU A 239 -5.74 13.79 33.84
C LEU A 239 -6.86 14.18 32.87
N GLU A 240 -7.38 15.40 33.00
CA GLU A 240 -8.38 15.94 32.08
C GLU A 240 -7.84 15.97 30.65
N PHE A 241 -6.62 16.48 30.46
CA PHE A 241 -5.93 16.49 29.17
C PHE A 241 -5.86 15.08 28.56
N MET A 242 -5.31 14.09 29.27
CA MET A 242 -5.15 12.73 28.75
C MET A 242 -6.48 12.12 28.29
N LEU A 243 -7.55 12.33 29.07
CA LEU A 243 -8.88 11.82 28.74
C LEU A 243 -9.51 12.52 27.53
N LEU A 244 -9.27 13.82 27.36
CA LEU A 244 -9.75 14.58 26.21
C LEU A 244 -8.94 14.30 24.94
N ALA A 245 -7.61 14.15 25.07
CA ALA A 245 -6.68 13.82 23.99
C ALA A 245 -6.97 12.43 23.40
N ALA A 246 -7.31 11.45 24.25
CA ALA A 246 -7.82 10.14 23.82
C ALA A 246 -9.06 10.25 22.92
N GLY A 247 -9.86 11.31 23.09
CA GLY A 247 -11.05 11.62 22.31
C GLY A 247 -10.83 12.50 21.08
N SER A 248 -9.60 12.96 20.82
CA SER A 248 -9.29 13.93 19.76
C SER A 248 -10.12 15.22 19.85
N ASN A 249 -10.33 15.74 21.06
CA ASN A 249 -11.01 17.02 21.25
C ASN A 249 -10.02 18.18 21.07
N GLU A 250 -10.43 19.26 20.40
CA GLU A 250 -9.57 20.40 20.01
C GLU A 250 -9.28 21.39 21.16
N GLN A 251 -9.97 21.30 22.29
CA GLN A 251 -9.82 22.21 23.44
C GLN A 251 -8.76 21.70 24.42
N LEU A 252 -7.48 21.65 24.01
CA LEU A 252 -6.40 21.12 24.84
C LEU A 252 -5.34 22.15 25.23
N SER A 253 -5.13 23.20 24.44
CA SER A 253 -4.06 24.18 24.67
C SER A 253 -4.22 24.97 25.97
N SER A 254 -5.46 25.34 26.34
CA SER A 254 -5.74 26.09 27.57
C SER A 254 -5.64 25.26 28.84
N ILE A 255 -5.54 23.93 28.75
CA ILE A 255 -5.46 23.04 29.91
C ILE A 255 -4.02 23.01 30.46
N PHE A 256 -3.04 23.15 29.57
CA PHE A 256 -1.62 23.15 29.95
C PHE A 256 -1.23 24.36 30.80
N ASP A 257 -1.91 25.50 30.61
CA ASP A 257 -1.69 26.73 31.40
C ASP A 257 -2.01 26.55 32.90
N ASN A 258 -2.76 25.51 33.27
CA ASN A 258 -3.20 25.25 34.64
C ASN A 258 -2.32 24.21 35.38
N ILE A 259 -1.22 23.73 34.78
CA ILE A 259 -0.33 22.72 35.36
C ILE A 259 0.87 23.42 36.02
N ASP A 260 0.97 23.29 37.34
CA ASP A 260 1.92 24.07 38.16
C ASP A 260 3.27 23.35 38.37
N SER A 261 3.29 22.00 38.33
CA SER A 261 4.50 21.23 38.67
C SER A 261 5.60 21.28 37.62
N GLU A 262 6.82 21.68 38.04
CA GLU A 262 8.04 21.67 37.21
C GLU A 262 8.36 20.27 36.66
N ASN A 263 8.12 19.22 37.44
CA ASN A 263 8.41 17.82 37.07
C ASN A 263 7.55 17.31 35.89
N LEU A 264 6.46 17.99 35.55
CA LEU A 264 5.56 17.59 34.47
C LEU A 264 5.75 18.43 33.19
N GLN A 265 6.57 19.49 33.22
CA GLN A 265 6.71 20.43 32.10
C GLN A 265 7.24 19.76 30.83
N ASP A 266 8.25 18.90 30.93
CA ASP A 266 8.82 18.18 29.77
C ASP A 266 7.80 17.21 29.14
N LEU A 267 7.04 16.50 30.00
CA LEU A 267 5.99 15.58 29.57
C LEU A 267 4.83 16.33 28.92
N VAL A 268 4.42 17.46 29.50
CA VAL A 268 3.41 18.37 28.95
C VAL A 268 3.82 18.88 27.58
N LYS A 269 5.09 19.32 27.44
CA LYS A 269 5.62 19.76 26.15
C LYS A 269 5.54 18.65 25.10
N SER A 270 6.01 17.45 25.43
CA SER A 270 5.99 16.30 24.51
C SER A 270 4.58 15.87 24.12
N GLN A 271 3.63 15.86 25.06
CA GLN A 271 2.22 15.59 24.76
C GLN A 271 1.59 16.71 23.91
N SER A 272 1.97 17.97 24.11
CA SER A 272 1.55 19.10 23.28
C SER A 272 2.09 18.97 21.85
N ASP A 273 3.37 18.62 21.69
CA ASP A 273 4.01 18.38 20.40
C ASP A 273 3.33 17.23 19.63
N LEU A 274 2.98 16.13 20.32
CA LEU A 274 2.22 15.04 19.71
C LEU A 274 0.85 15.52 19.18
N MET A 275 0.15 16.36 19.96
CA MET A 275 -1.16 16.86 19.57
C MET A 275 -1.10 17.92 18.46
N SER A 276 -0.05 18.75 18.42
CA SER A 276 0.16 19.74 17.36
C SER A 276 0.48 19.07 16.03
N LEU A 277 1.30 18.02 16.02
CA LEU A 277 1.57 17.19 14.84
C LEU A 277 0.27 16.54 14.33
N ARG A 278 -0.56 16.01 15.23
CA ARG A 278 -1.87 15.44 14.86
C ARG A 278 -2.86 16.46 14.29
N ALA A 279 -2.72 17.72 14.66
CA ALA A 279 -3.47 18.83 14.09
C ALA A 279 -2.90 19.31 12.74
N GLY A 280 -1.77 18.74 12.29
CA GLY A 280 -1.12 19.06 11.01
C GLY A 280 -0.08 20.18 11.09
N SER A 281 0.36 20.59 12.29
CA SER A 281 1.45 21.56 12.43
C SER A 281 2.79 20.93 12.06
N THR A 282 3.64 21.69 11.34
CA THR A 282 5.00 21.28 10.96
C THR A 282 6.10 22.09 11.63
N GLU A 283 5.75 23.03 12.51
CA GLU A 283 6.72 23.95 13.14
C GLU A 283 7.83 23.23 13.93
N ASN A 284 7.50 22.14 14.62
CA ASN A 284 8.44 21.37 15.45
C ASN A 284 8.87 20.03 14.81
N TRP A 285 8.68 19.86 13.49
CA TRP A 285 8.89 18.58 12.82
C TRP A 285 10.33 18.06 12.99
N GLN A 286 11.34 18.94 12.86
CA GLN A 286 12.75 18.56 12.97
C GLN A 286 13.13 18.08 14.38
N GLU A 287 12.61 18.76 15.41
CA GLU A 287 12.80 18.39 16.82
C GLU A 287 12.10 17.06 17.11
N ALA A 288 10.89 16.85 16.57
CA ALA A 288 10.11 15.63 16.75
C ALA A 288 10.79 14.39 16.15
N VAL A 289 11.40 14.51 14.97
CA VAL A 289 12.14 13.42 14.32
C VAL A 289 13.47 13.14 15.00
N SER A 290 14.15 14.18 15.49
CA SER A 290 15.45 14.07 16.19
C SER A 290 15.32 13.56 17.63
N ASN A 291 14.10 13.28 18.10
CA ASN A 291 13.87 12.77 19.44
C ASN A 291 14.23 11.27 19.52
N ASP A 292 15.44 10.99 20.01
CA ASP A 292 15.97 9.63 20.21
C ASP A 292 15.39 8.91 21.44
N GLY A 293 14.36 9.46 22.08
CA GLY A 293 13.64 8.79 23.17
C GLY A 293 13.16 7.40 22.77
N GLU A 294 13.54 6.38 23.57
CA GLU A 294 13.06 5.01 23.41
C GLU A 294 11.70 4.76 24.07
N ASP A 295 11.21 5.75 24.82
CA ASP A 295 9.92 5.70 25.48
C ASP A 295 8.75 5.63 24.49
N ARG A 296 7.56 5.37 25.04
CA ARG A 296 6.36 5.14 24.21
C ARG A 296 5.86 6.44 23.57
N LEU A 297 6.06 7.57 24.23
CA LEU A 297 5.62 8.87 23.74
C LEU A 297 6.51 9.39 22.60
N ALA A 298 7.83 9.33 22.72
CA ALA A 298 8.77 9.74 21.68
C ALA A 298 8.59 8.91 20.40
N LYS A 299 8.31 7.59 20.53
CA LYS A 299 7.93 6.75 19.39
C LYS A 299 6.65 7.23 18.71
N ALA A 300 5.62 7.58 19.49
CA ALA A 300 4.37 8.10 18.94
C ALA A 300 4.57 9.46 18.24
N ILE A 301 5.38 10.34 18.81
CA ILE A 301 5.75 11.64 18.24
C ILE A 301 6.45 11.44 16.89
N ARG A 302 7.47 10.56 16.83
CA ARG A 302 8.19 10.26 15.57
C ARG A 302 7.27 9.71 14.49
N ILE A 303 6.38 8.79 14.83
CA ILE A 303 5.40 8.23 13.88
C ILE A 303 4.50 9.34 13.32
N GLU A 304 3.93 10.20 14.17
CA GLU A 304 3.08 11.31 13.71
C GLU A 304 3.86 12.39 12.95
N ALA A 305 5.14 12.61 13.28
CA ALA A 305 6.00 13.50 12.51
C ALA A 305 6.21 12.96 11.09
N TRP A 306 6.61 11.70 10.93
CA TRP A 306 6.84 11.09 9.63
C TRP A 306 5.57 10.98 8.77
N LYS A 307 4.39 10.79 9.37
CA LYS A 307 3.10 10.88 8.65
C LYS A 307 2.86 12.25 8.02
N ASN A 308 3.29 13.32 8.69
CA ASN A 308 3.11 14.70 8.25
C ASN A 308 4.34 15.24 7.52
N PHE A 309 5.15 14.37 6.91
CA PHE A 309 6.31 14.78 6.14
C PHE A 309 5.90 15.74 5.00
N GLN A 310 6.65 16.82 4.85
CA GLN A 310 6.54 17.77 3.74
C GLN A 310 7.87 17.86 3.00
N THR A 311 7.78 18.05 1.68
CA THR A 311 8.95 18.19 0.81
C THR A 311 9.76 19.42 1.22
N GLY A 312 11.03 19.22 1.58
CA GLY A 312 11.95 20.27 2.04
C GLY A 312 12.39 20.18 3.51
N ASN A 313 11.81 19.28 4.32
CA ASN A 313 12.16 19.14 5.74
C ASN A 313 13.54 18.49 5.99
N THR A 314 13.96 17.51 5.18
CA THR A 314 15.28 16.84 5.27
C THR A 314 15.82 16.48 3.89
N THR A 315 17.16 16.40 3.77
CA THR A 315 17.84 16.02 2.51
C THR A 315 18.76 14.81 2.66
N ASP A 316 18.91 14.26 3.86
CA ASP A 316 19.79 13.12 4.10
C ASP A 316 19.05 11.80 3.84
N ALA A 317 19.63 10.96 2.99
CA ALA A 317 19.00 9.71 2.54
C ALA A 317 18.82 8.69 3.67
N ASP A 318 19.76 8.62 4.62
CA ASP A 318 19.68 7.68 5.75
C ASP A 318 18.56 8.06 6.73
N SER A 319 18.42 9.37 7.00
CA SER A 319 17.34 9.91 7.82
C SER A 319 15.96 9.63 7.21
N LEU A 320 15.83 9.81 5.89
CA LEU A 320 14.61 9.55 5.13
C LEU A 320 14.24 8.05 5.12
N LEU A 321 15.23 7.17 4.93
CA LEU A 321 15.03 5.71 5.01
C LEU A 321 14.56 5.27 6.39
N SER A 322 15.16 5.82 7.46
CA SER A 322 14.72 5.56 8.84
C SER A 322 13.26 5.97 9.06
N GLY A 323 12.81 7.05 8.42
CA GLY A 323 11.41 7.48 8.45
C GLY A 323 10.45 6.45 7.85
N ILE A 324 10.78 5.87 6.70
CA ILE A 324 10.00 4.77 6.11
C ILE A 324 9.96 3.57 7.06
N GLU A 325 11.11 3.15 7.60
CA GLU A 325 11.21 2.00 8.50
C GLU A 325 10.36 2.19 9.77
N ILE A 326 10.31 3.41 10.33
CA ILE A 326 9.47 3.75 11.49
C ILE A 326 7.98 3.58 11.15
N LEU A 327 7.54 4.02 9.98
CA LEU A 327 6.15 3.90 9.53
C LEU A 327 5.78 2.44 9.24
N GLU A 328 6.64 1.69 8.56
CA GLU A 328 6.43 0.27 8.24
C GLU A 328 6.35 -0.59 9.51
N ASN A 329 7.25 -0.37 10.48
CA ASN A 329 7.22 -1.05 11.77
C ASN A 329 5.93 -0.74 12.57
N ALA A 330 5.32 0.42 12.34
CA ALA A 330 4.02 0.79 12.89
C ALA A 330 2.83 0.24 12.08
N GLY A 331 3.08 -0.42 10.94
CA GLY A 331 2.06 -0.95 10.03
C GLY A 331 1.34 0.14 9.24
N ILE A 332 2.04 1.24 8.93
CA ILE A 332 1.51 2.42 8.24
C ILE A 332 2.23 2.58 6.91
N GLU A 333 1.47 2.70 5.82
CA GLU A 333 2.06 2.94 4.50
C GLU A 333 2.62 4.37 4.42
N PRO A 334 3.85 4.55 3.94
CA PRO A 334 4.44 5.88 3.77
C PRO A 334 3.70 6.65 2.69
N ALA A 335 3.61 7.98 2.84
CA ALA A 335 3.05 8.84 1.81
C ALA A 335 3.98 8.88 0.59
N ASP A 336 3.41 8.95 -0.63
CA ASP A 336 4.18 9.03 -1.88
C ASP A 336 5.22 10.17 -1.86
N SER A 337 4.89 11.31 -1.22
CA SER A 337 5.81 12.45 -1.07
C SER A 337 7.09 12.10 -0.30
N LEU A 338 6.99 11.26 0.75
CA LEU A 338 8.14 10.77 1.49
C LEU A 338 8.93 9.77 0.64
N SER A 339 8.23 8.84 -0.01
CA SER A 339 8.86 7.82 -0.87
C SER A 339 9.65 8.44 -2.03
N TRP A 340 9.12 9.48 -2.67
CA TRP A 340 9.81 10.23 -3.72
C TRP A 340 10.97 11.08 -3.20
N ALA A 341 10.86 11.65 -1.99
CA ALA A 341 11.98 12.33 -1.35
C ALA A 341 13.14 11.36 -1.05
N VAL A 342 12.83 10.14 -0.59
CA VAL A 342 13.81 9.08 -0.35
C VAL A 342 14.48 8.68 -1.66
N ILE A 343 13.72 8.46 -2.74
CA ILE A 343 14.25 8.15 -4.08
C ILE A 343 15.23 9.24 -4.53
N SER A 344 14.86 10.52 -4.42
CA SER A 344 15.72 11.65 -4.79
C SER A 344 17.02 11.68 -3.95
N GLY A 345 16.90 11.45 -2.64
CA GLY A 345 18.05 11.34 -1.74
C GLY A 345 18.99 10.18 -2.12
N LEU A 346 18.45 8.99 -2.39
CA LEU A 346 19.22 7.82 -2.77
C LEU A 346 19.92 7.96 -4.12
N VAL A 347 19.27 8.61 -5.10
CA VAL A 347 19.87 8.96 -6.39
C VAL A 347 21.08 9.87 -6.17
N SER A 348 20.91 10.92 -5.35
CA SER A 348 22.02 11.85 -5.05
C SER A 348 23.20 11.18 -4.32
N ALA A 349 22.90 10.13 -3.53
CA ALA A 349 23.88 9.33 -2.80
C ALA A 349 24.46 8.15 -3.62
N ASN A 350 24.05 7.99 -4.89
CA ASN A 350 24.47 6.90 -5.78
C ASN A 350 24.14 5.48 -5.25
N ARG A 351 22.97 5.31 -4.62
CA ARG A 351 22.48 4.04 -4.01
C ARG A 351 21.36 3.39 -4.84
N GLY A 352 21.63 3.14 -6.12
CA GLY A 352 20.61 2.74 -7.10
C GLY A 352 19.80 1.47 -6.78
N ALA A 353 20.38 0.47 -6.12
CA ALA A 353 19.68 -0.78 -5.80
C ALA A 353 18.52 -0.58 -4.81
N GLU A 354 18.72 0.29 -3.81
CA GLU A 354 17.68 0.62 -2.83
C GLU A 354 16.59 1.51 -3.46
N THR A 355 16.98 2.37 -4.39
CA THR A 355 16.05 3.20 -5.16
C THR A 355 15.06 2.36 -5.96
N ILE A 356 15.54 1.29 -6.61
CA ILE A 356 14.69 0.40 -7.42
C ILE A 356 13.60 -0.24 -6.56
N ALA A 357 13.96 -0.78 -5.39
CA ALA A 357 13.02 -1.47 -4.51
C ALA A 357 11.84 -0.58 -4.07
N ILE A 358 12.11 0.70 -3.79
CA ILE A 358 11.06 1.67 -3.39
C ILE A 358 10.19 2.06 -4.60
N LEU A 359 10.77 2.12 -5.80
CA LEU A 359 10.08 2.53 -7.02
C LEU A 359 9.09 1.48 -7.54
N GLU A 360 9.29 0.19 -7.24
CA GLU A 360 8.46 -0.94 -7.72
C GLU A 360 6.97 -0.90 -7.26
N GLY A 361 6.59 0.05 -6.39
CA GLY A 361 5.21 0.24 -5.92
C GLY A 361 4.60 1.63 -6.16
N LEU A 362 5.32 2.58 -6.75
CA LEU A 362 4.90 3.98 -6.83
C LEU A 362 4.31 4.34 -8.19
N GLU A 363 3.25 5.15 -8.18
CA GLU A 363 2.74 5.80 -9.39
C GLU A 363 3.55 7.06 -9.71
N ILE A 364 3.98 7.19 -10.97
CA ILE A 364 4.64 8.39 -11.47
C ILE A 364 3.57 9.36 -11.96
N SER A 365 3.52 10.55 -11.35
CA SER A 365 2.43 11.50 -11.51
C SER A 365 2.87 12.85 -12.11
N ASN A 366 4.12 13.25 -11.90
CA ASN A 366 4.63 14.57 -12.33
C ASN A 366 5.93 14.49 -13.15
N GLU A 367 6.40 15.66 -13.64
CA GLU A 367 7.59 15.77 -14.49
C GLU A 367 8.89 15.41 -13.77
N GLU A 368 9.04 15.86 -12.52
CA GLU A 368 10.24 15.64 -11.72
C GLU A 368 10.43 14.14 -11.46
N GLU A 369 9.37 13.46 -11.00
CA GLU A 369 9.31 12.01 -10.81
C GLU A 369 9.65 11.25 -12.09
N MET A 370 9.09 11.69 -13.23
CA MET A 370 9.36 11.09 -14.54
C MET A 370 10.82 11.26 -14.96
N SER A 371 11.41 12.44 -14.73
CA SER A 371 12.81 12.72 -15.05
C SER A 371 13.77 11.87 -14.21
N ILE A 372 13.46 11.67 -12.93
CA ILE A 372 14.22 10.83 -12.01
C ILE A 372 14.16 9.37 -12.48
N ALA A 373 12.97 8.87 -12.80
CA ALA A 373 12.79 7.51 -13.30
C ALA A 373 13.54 7.27 -14.63
N ILE A 374 13.52 8.25 -15.54
CA ILE A 374 14.24 8.19 -16.82
C ILE A 374 15.76 8.12 -16.61
N ASN A 375 16.30 8.94 -15.70
CA ASN A 375 17.73 8.89 -15.41
C ASN A 375 18.13 7.53 -14.81
N LEU A 376 17.31 7.01 -13.88
CA LEU A 376 17.55 5.70 -13.27
C LEU A 376 17.54 4.55 -14.26
N ILE A 377 16.59 4.50 -15.20
CA ILE A 377 16.58 3.45 -16.22
C ILE A 377 17.75 3.58 -17.20
N SER A 378 18.20 4.81 -17.50
CA SER A 378 19.35 5.01 -18.39
C SER A 378 20.65 4.42 -17.81
N GLU A 379 20.77 4.37 -16.49
CA GLU A 379 21.94 3.82 -15.78
C GLU A 379 21.80 2.32 -15.46
N SER A 380 20.61 1.87 -15.05
CA SER A 380 20.36 0.51 -14.58
C SER A 380 19.91 -0.48 -15.66
N GLY A 381 19.15 -0.01 -16.66
CA GLY A 381 18.49 -0.86 -17.64
C GLY A 381 17.39 -1.77 -17.07
N ASP A 382 16.87 -1.47 -15.86
CA ASP A 382 15.90 -2.35 -15.20
C ASP A 382 14.51 -2.30 -15.87
N SER A 383 13.97 -3.50 -16.14
CA SER A 383 12.64 -3.69 -16.72
C SER A 383 11.49 -3.23 -15.82
N SER A 384 11.66 -3.27 -14.49
CA SER A 384 10.59 -2.87 -13.56
C SER A 384 10.34 -1.36 -13.62
N ILE A 385 11.41 -0.57 -13.65
CA ILE A 385 11.35 0.89 -13.85
C ILE A 385 10.68 1.22 -15.20
N GLN A 386 11.02 0.45 -16.25
CA GLN A 386 10.40 0.64 -17.56
C GLN A 386 8.88 0.47 -17.49
N GLU A 387 8.39 -0.53 -16.78
CA GLU A 387 6.96 -0.78 -16.63
C GLU A 387 6.26 0.36 -15.85
N SER A 388 6.87 0.85 -14.78
CA SER A 388 6.35 1.99 -14.00
C SER A 388 6.29 3.27 -14.84
N ILE A 389 7.32 3.57 -15.65
CA ILE A 389 7.32 4.70 -16.57
C ILE A 389 6.20 4.56 -17.61
N LEU A 390 6.04 3.37 -18.20
CA LEU A 390 4.98 3.14 -19.19
C LEU A 390 3.57 3.28 -18.60
N LYS A 391 3.35 2.83 -17.35
CA LYS A 391 2.09 3.04 -16.62
C LYS A 391 1.83 4.52 -16.34
N GLY A 392 2.85 5.27 -15.89
CA GLY A 392 2.76 6.71 -15.68
C GLY A 392 2.44 7.47 -16.97
N LEU A 393 3.11 7.13 -18.07
CA LEU A 393 2.88 7.69 -19.40
C LEU A 393 1.45 7.45 -19.92
N ALA A 394 0.78 6.37 -19.53
CA ALA A 394 -0.60 6.13 -19.95
C ALA A 394 -1.57 7.18 -19.36
N LYS A 395 -1.30 7.65 -18.13
CA LYS A 395 -2.15 8.62 -17.41
C LYS A 395 -1.66 10.07 -17.52
N SER A 396 -0.45 10.30 -18.04
CA SER A 396 0.18 11.62 -18.10
C SER A 396 -0.51 12.59 -19.07
N SER A 397 -0.25 13.89 -18.88
CA SER A 397 -0.63 14.95 -19.82
C SER A 397 0.19 14.87 -21.12
N ASP A 398 -0.25 15.60 -22.14
CA ASP A 398 0.44 15.65 -23.43
C ASP A 398 1.78 16.37 -23.35
N GLU A 399 1.87 17.41 -22.51
CA GLU A 399 3.10 18.17 -22.28
C GLU A 399 4.19 17.29 -21.64
N LEU A 400 3.83 16.50 -20.62
CA LEU A 400 4.75 15.52 -20.03
C LEU A 400 5.12 14.43 -21.02
N THR A 401 4.16 13.95 -21.83
CA THR A 401 4.44 12.92 -22.84
C THR A 401 5.42 13.46 -23.90
N LEU A 402 5.28 14.73 -24.28
CA LEU A 402 6.15 15.40 -25.24
C LEU A 402 7.56 15.60 -24.68
N SER A 403 7.70 16.00 -23.41
CA SER A 403 9.02 16.14 -22.78
C SER A 403 9.76 14.79 -22.71
N VAL A 404 9.05 13.70 -22.42
CA VAL A 404 9.61 12.34 -22.44
C VAL A 404 10.03 11.91 -23.85
N MET A 405 9.22 12.18 -24.88
CA MET A 405 9.54 11.85 -26.27
C MET A 405 10.83 12.56 -26.74
N ARG A 406 11.01 13.82 -26.35
CA ARG A 406 12.18 14.65 -26.72
C ARG A 406 13.42 14.37 -25.87
N ASN A 407 13.27 13.70 -24.73
CA ASN A 407 14.39 13.41 -23.83
C ASN A 407 15.31 12.32 -24.43
N THR A 408 16.54 12.70 -24.80
CA THR A 408 17.52 11.78 -25.40
C THR A 408 18.11 10.76 -24.43
N SER A 409 18.05 11.03 -23.11
CA SER A 409 18.46 10.07 -22.07
C SER A 409 17.44 8.94 -21.89
N ALA A 410 16.19 9.14 -22.33
CA ALA A 410 15.16 8.10 -22.25
C ALA A 410 15.43 6.97 -23.26
N PRO A 411 15.31 5.70 -22.83
CA PRO A 411 15.36 4.55 -23.74
C PRO A 411 14.40 4.70 -24.93
N LEU A 412 14.84 4.28 -26.12
CA LEU A 412 14.06 4.38 -27.36
C LEU A 412 12.69 3.68 -27.26
N SER A 413 12.56 2.62 -26.47
CA SER A 413 11.29 1.93 -26.24
C SER A 413 10.24 2.82 -25.55
N ILE A 414 10.67 3.64 -24.59
CA ILE A 414 9.83 4.59 -23.86
C ILE A 414 9.47 5.76 -24.79
N ARG A 415 10.46 6.32 -25.48
CA ARG A 415 10.25 7.40 -26.45
C ARG A 415 9.28 6.98 -27.57
N LYS A 416 9.40 5.76 -28.09
CA LYS A 416 8.48 5.15 -29.06
C LYS A 416 7.05 5.10 -28.51
N LYS A 417 6.86 4.69 -27.25
CA LYS A 417 5.52 4.65 -26.63
C LYS A 417 4.93 6.05 -26.42
N ALA A 418 5.75 7.03 -26.06
CA ALA A 418 5.33 8.43 -26.01
C ALA A 418 4.89 8.93 -27.40
N ALA A 419 5.68 8.65 -28.45
CA ALA A 419 5.33 8.98 -29.83
C ALA A 419 4.01 8.32 -30.29
N GLN A 420 3.79 7.04 -30.00
CA GLN A 420 2.53 6.33 -30.31
C GLN A 420 1.30 6.96 -29.65
N LYS A 421 1.43 7.47 -28.42
CA LYS A 421 0.34 8.17 -27.75
C LYS A 421 0.06 9.52 -28.41
N LEU A 422 1.13 10.25 -28.76
CA LEU A 422 1.05 11.59 -29.33
C LEU A 422 0.64 11.61 -30.80
N SER A 423 0.96 10.59 -31.60
CA SER A 423 0.63 10.51 -33.02
C SER A 423 -0.87 10.47 -33.31
N THR A 424 -1.68 10.14 -32.29
CA THR A 424 -3.16 10.21 -32.41
C THR A 424 -3.71 11.64 -32.25
N LYS A 425 -2.85 12.61 -31.98
CA LYS A 425 -3.21 13.99 -31.66
C LYS A 425 -2.63 14.95 -32.70
N ASP A 426 -3.47 15.88 -33.15
CA ASP A 426 -3.08 16.93 -34.09
C ASP A 426 -2.37 18.06 -33.34
N LEU A 427 -1.06 17.87 -33.11
CA LEU A 427 -0.21 18.76 -32.31
C LEU A 427 0.89 19.45 -33.15
N GLY A 428 1.01 19.14 -34.44
CA GLY A 428 2.04 19.72 -35.30
C GLY A 428 3.45 19.18 -35.02
N ILE A 429 3.54 17.92 -34.56
CA ILE A 429 4.78 17.25 -34.15
C ILE A 429 5.05 15.98 -34.98
N GLU A 430 4.39 15.85 -36.12
CA GLU A 430 4.39 14.65 -36.97
C GLU A 430 5.82 14.32 -37.44
N GLU A 431 6.63 15.35 -37.73
CA GLU A 431 8.04 15.20 -38.10
C GLU A 431 8.88 14.60 -36.97
N GLU A 432 8.69 15.05 -35.73
CA GLU A 432 9.39 14.52 -34.56
C GLU A 432 8.95 13.08 -34.26
N VAL A 433 7.67 12.77 -34.47
CA VAL A 433 7.14 11.40 -34.35
C VAL A 433 7.82 10.48 -35.38
N LEU A 434 7.96 10.92 -36.64
CA LEU A 434 8.68 10.19 -37.67
C LEU A 434 10.15 9.95 -37.29
N ASP A 435 10.82 10.91 -36.64
CA ASP A 435 12.20 10.74 -36.17
C ASP A 435 12.29 9.59 -35.16
N ILE A 436 11.38 9.54 -34.18
CA ILE A 436 11.35 8.47 -33.17
C ILE A 436 11.07 7.11 -33.80
N TYR A 437 10.10 7.02 -34.71
CA TYR A 437 9.81 5.76 -35.40
C TYR A 437 10.98 5.30 -36.28
N THR A 438 11.69 6.23 -36.91
CA THR A 438 12.90 5.90 -37.69
C THR A 438 14.01 5.38 -36.78
N LEU A 439 14.30 6.06 -35.67
CA LEU A 439 15.32 5.65 -34.69
C LEU A 439 15.01 4.29 -34.04
N SER A 440 13.73 4.00 -33.82
CA SER A 440 13.27 2.74 -33.23
C SER A 440 12.97 1.65 -34.27
N ALA A 441 13.21 1.91 -35.56
CA ALA A 441 12.89 1.03 -36.68
C ALA A 441 11.42 0.54 -36.67
N ASP A 442 10.49 1.40 -36.24
CA ASP A 442 9.06 1.12 -36.17
C ASP A 442 8.39 1.37 -37.52
N VAL A 443 8.52 0.40 -38.42
CA VAL A 443 8.00 0.49 -39.79
C VAL A 443 6.46 0.62 -39.81
N GLU A 444 5.79 -0.01 -38.86
CA GLU A 444 4.35 0.13 -38.63
C GLU A 444 3.95 1.57 -38.32
N GLY A 445 4.58 2.16 -37.31
CA GLY A 445 4.38 3.54 -36.91
C GLY A 445 4.63 4.51 -38.07
N LEU A 446 5.75 4.33 -38.79
CA LEU A 446 6.05 5.12 -39.99
C LEU A 446 4.96 4.99 -41.06
N SER A 447 4.49 3.77 -41.33
CA SER A 447 3.45 3.54 -42.34
C SER A 447 2.14 4.23 -41.95
N GLY A 448 1.72 4.14 -40.69
CA GLY A 448 0.51 4.79 -40.20
C GLY A 448 0.59 6.31 -40.27
N GLU A 449 1.75 6.88 -39.95
CA GLU A 449 1.97 8.32 -39.99
C GLU A 449 1.94 8.86 -41.43
N PHE A 450 2.62 8.19 -42.37
CA PHE A 450 2.58 8.59 -43.79
C PHE A 450 1.20 8.44 -44.43
N LEU A 451 0.39 7.47 -43.99
CA LEU A 451 -0.98 7.33 -44.46
C LEU A 451 -1.90 8.44 -43.92
N SER A 452 -1.67 8.88 -42.69
CA SER A 452 -2.38 9.99 -42.07
C SER A 452 -1.97 11.34 -42.66
N HIS A 453 -0.68 11.48 -43.01
CA HIS A 453 -0.04 12.70 -43.50
C HIS A 453 0.72 12.46 -44.82
N PRO A 454 0.03 12.26 -45.96
CA PRO A 454 0.65 11.92 -47.24
C PRO A 454 1.66 12.96 -47.75
N GLU A 455 1.53 14.22 -47.34
CA GLU A 455 2.45 15.30 -47.66
C GLU A 455 3.88 15.06 -47.15
N LEU A 456 4.03 14.32 -46.04
CA LEU A 456 5.33 14.02 -45.44
C LEU A 456 6.14 13.03 -46.28
N VAL A 457 5.50 12.23 -47.13
CA VAL A 457 6.15 11.25 -48.00
C VAL A 457 7.15 11.92 -48.95
N SER A 458 6.77 13.06 -49.53
CA SER A 458 7.64 13.80 -50.45
C SER A 458 8.76 14.55 -49.73
N LYS A 459 8.53 14.92 -48.46
CA LYS A 459 9.53 15.59 -47.61
C LYS A 459 10.55 14.61 -47.04
N TYR A 460 10.13 13.38 -46.71
CA TYR A 460 10.98 12.31 -46.15
C TYR A 460 10.95 11.04 -47.01
N PRO A 461 11.37 11.12 -48.29
CA PRO A 461 11.21 10.01 -49.24
C PRO A 461 12.03 8.77 -48.87
N HIS A 462 13.18 8.96 -48.22
CA HIS A 462 13.99 7.82 -47.77
C HIS A 462 13.29 6.98 -46.69
N ARG A 463 12.59 7.61 -45.74
CA ARG A 463 11.80 6.93 -44.70
C ARG A 463 10.56 6.25 -45.28
N ALA A 464 9.92 6.86 -46.28
CA ALA A 464 8.82 6.22 -46.99
C ALA A 464 9.27 4.97 -47.77
N LEU A 465 10.45 5.03 -48.40
CA LEU A 465 11.05 3.86 -49.06
C LEU A 465 11.50 2.80 -48.06
N LEU A 466 11.94 3.20 -46.87
CA LEU A 466 12.22 2.27 -45.78
C LEU A 466 10.97 1.42 -45.47
N VAL A 467 9.81 2.07 -45.32
CA VAL A 467 8.52 1.37 -45.11
C VAL A 467 8.24 0.40 -46.23
N TRP A 468 8.40 0.82 -47.48
CA TRP A 468 8.18 -0.04 -48.64
C TRP A 468 9.03 -1.32 -48.61
N HIS A 469 10.29 -1.23 -48.16
CA HIS A 469 11.20 -2.38 -48.16
C HIS A 469 11.04 -3.29 -46.94
N LEU A 470 10.66 -2.75 -45.78
CA LEU A 470 10.67 -3.48 -44.51
C LEU A 470 9.30 -3.83 -43.95
N ILE A 471 8.20 -3.33 -44.54
CA ILE A 471 6.87 -3.59 -43.95
C ILE A 471 6.55 -5.10 -43.94
N PRO A 472 6.15 -5.66 -42.78
CA PRO A 472 5.71 -7.04 -42.70
C PRO A 472 4.53 -7.31 -43.63
N ALA A 473 4.56 -8.45 -44.33
CA ALA A 473 3.55 -8.81 -45.31
C ALA A 473 2.14 -8.88 -44.70
N GLU A 474 2.03 -9.36 -43.46
CA GLU A 474 0.75 -9.51 -42.76
C GLU A 474 0.00 -8.19 -42.58
N GLN A 475 0.73 -7.08 -42.42
CA GLN A 475 0.16 -5.74 -42.29
C GLN A 475 0.02 -5.10 -43.67
N GLY A 476 1.10 -5.17 -44.47
CA GLY A 476 1.20 -4.49 -45.74
C GLY A 476 0.22 -4.97 -46.80
N VAL A 477 -0.26 -6.22 -46.75
CA VAL A 477 -1.24 -6.74 -47.72
C VAL A 477 -2.56 -5.97 -47.69
N SER A 478 -2.96 -5.44 -46.54
CA SER A 478 -4.22 -4.71 -46.42
C SER A 478 -4.18 -3.28 -47.00
N ILE A 479 -2.98 -2.68 -47.07
CA ILE A 479 -2.74 -1.27 -47.48
C ILE A 479 -1.87 -1.18 -48.74
N MET A 480 -1.91 -2.21 -49.58
CA MET A 480 -0.98 -2.37 -50.69
C MET A 480 -1.06 -1.24 -51.73
N GLN A 481 -2.28 -0.75 -52.03
CA GLN A 481 -2.46 0.30 -53.04
C GLN A 481 -1.88 1.62 -52.55
N GLU A 482 -2.06 1.91 -51.28
CA GLU A 482 -1.55 3.08 -50.59
C GLU A 482 -0.02 3.04 -50.50
N LEU A 483 0.58 1.89 -50.18
CA LEU A 483 2.03 1.70 -50.20
C LEU A 483 2.63 1.92 -51.59
N GLU A 484 1.95 1.47 -52.66
CA GLU A 484 2.40 1.71 -54.03
C GLU A 484 2.33 3.19 -54.41
N ALA A 485 1.28 3.90 -53.98
CA ALA A 485 1.16 5.34 -54.17
C ALA A 485 2.26 6.10 -53.40
N MET A 486 2.47 5.72 -52.13
CA MET A 486 3.53 6.25 -51.27
C MET A 486 4.90 6.07 -51.92
N ARG A 487 5.23 4.85 -52.39
CA ARG A 487 6.49 4.56 -53.08
C ARG A 487 6.69 5.46 -54.31
N LYS A 488 5.65 5.65 -55.14
CA LYS A 488 5.74 6.50 -56.33
C LYS A 488 6.03 7.96 -55.94
N SER A 489 5.34 8.47 -54.91
CA SER A 489 5.58 9.83 -54.40
C SER A 489 6.99 9.98 -53.84
N ALA A 490 7.45 9.01 -53.06
CA ALA A 490 8.78 9.00 -52.48
C ALA A 490 9.88 9.01 -53.57
N ILE A 491 9.74 8.20 -54.63
CA ILE A 491 10.70 8.17 -55.74
C ILE A 491 10.79 9.54 -56.43
N LEU A 492 9.67 10.25 -56.59
CA LEU A 492 9.68 11.60 -57.15
C LEU A 492 10.36 12.60 -56.22
N GLY A 493 10.14 12.50 -54.91
CA GLY A 493 10.74 13.37 -53.90
C GLY A 493 12.25 13.18 -53.69
N LEU A 494 12.81 12.02 -54.05
CA LEU A 494 14.26 11.73 -53.94
C LEU A 494 15.14 12.71 -54.72
N ALA A 495 14.63 13.31 -55.80
CA ALA A 495 15.41 14.26 -56.61
C ALA A 495 15.56 15.63 -55.94
N GLU A 496 14.67 15.96 -54.99
CA GLU A 496 14.53 17.29 -54.41
C GLU A 496 14.97 17.34 -52.94
N THR A 497 15.31 16.20 -52.34
CA THR A 497 15.66 16.08 -50.92
C THR A 497 17.12 15.70 -50.74
N GLU A 498 17.78 16.38 -49.82
CA GLU A 498 19.12 15.99 -49.35
C GLU A 498 19.01 14.87 -48.31
N ASN A 499 20.17 14.35 -47.85
CA ASN A 499 20.26 13.21 -46.95
C ASN A 499 19.37 13.37 -45.69
N ASP A 500 18.74 12.27 -45.26
CA ASP A 500 17.98 12.21 -44.01
C ASP A 500 18.90 12.42 -42.79
N GLU A 501 18.57 13.36 -41.91
CA GLU A 501 19.38 13.72 -40.73
C GLU A 501 19.36 12.66 -39.63
N VAL A 502 18.33 11.81 -39.58
CA VAL A 502 18.14 10.81 -38.52
C VAL A 502 18.73 9.46 -38.93
N MET A 503 18.64 9.11 -40.20
CA MET A 503 19.18 7.84 -40.69
C MET A 503 20.69 7.88 -40.87
N THR A 504 21.33 6.74 -40.70
CA THR A 504 22.75 6.61 -41.03
C THR A 504 22.97 6.70 -42.53
N ALA A 505 24.14 7.18 -42.94
CA ALA A 505 24.54 7.18 -44.35
C ALA A 505 24.48 5.76 -44.95
N SER A 506 24.83 4.72 -44.18
CA SER A 506 24.71 3.31 -44.61
C SER A 506 23.26 2.93 -44.92
N SER A 507 22.32 3.26 -44.04
CA SER A 507 20.89 2.98 -44.22
C SER A 507 20.36 3.66 -45.49
N SER A 508 20.67 4.95 -45.68
CA SER A 508 20.28 5.70 -46.88
C SER A 508 20.83 5.07 -48.17
N SER A 509 22.11 4.66 -48.16
CA SER A 509 22.75 3.97 -49.29
C SER A 509 22.13 2.61 -49.59
N LEU A 510 21.79 1.82 -48.56
CA LEU A 510 21.11 0.52 -48.69
C LEU A 510 19.69 0.66 -49.23
N ILE A 511 18.91 1.64 -48.74
CA ILE A 511 17.56 1.94 -49.26
C ILE A 511 17.63 2.34 -50.74
N ALA A 512 18.60 3.17 -51.11
CA ALA A 512 18.82 3.56 -52.50
C ALA A 512 19.16 2.34 -53.37
N LEU A 513 20.05 1.44 -52.90
CA LEU A 513 20.38 0.19 -53.59
C LEU A 513 19.16 -0.71 -53.78
N LEU A 514 18.37 -0.92 -52.73
CA LEU A 514 17.15 -1.73 -52.76
C LEU A 514 16.07 -1.15 -53.69
N SER A 515 16.12 0.16 -53.91
CA SER A 515 15.24 0.90 -54.82
C SER A 515 15.77 0.96 -56.25
N GLY A 516 17.00 0.49 -56.51
CA GLY A 516 17.65 0.50 -57.83
C GLY A 516 18.29 1.84 -58.20
N ASN A 517 18.49 2.75 -57.24
CA ASN A 517 19.08 4.06 -57.48
C ASN A 517 20.60 4.05 -57.28
N PRO A 518 21.38 4.73 -58.14
CA PRO A 518 22.82 4.83 -57.97
C PRO A 518 23.17 5.74 -56.79
N SER A 519 23.67 5.16 -55.69
CA SER A 519 24.15 5.88 -54.51
C SER A 519 25.63 5.59 -54.23
N SER A 520 26.31 6.50 -53.52
CA SER A 520 27.62 6.19 -52.93
C SER A 520 27.45 5.08 -51.90
N MET A 521 28.38 4.13 -51.89
CA MET A 521 28.37 2.97 -51.00
C MET A 521 29.50 3.05 -49.97
N ASP A 522 30.20 4.18 -49.89
CA ASP A 522 31.41 4.33 -49.07
C ASP A 522 31.12 4.04 -47.58
N ALA A 523 30.01 4.55 -47.05
CA ALA A 523 29.58 4.30 -45.67
C ALA A 523 29.27 2.81 -45.40
N VAL A 524 28.69 2.10 -46.38
CA VAL A 524 28.41 0.67 -46.27
C VAL A 524 29.70 -0.14 -46.39
N HIS A 525 30.66 0.33 -47.19
CA HIS A 525 31.94 -0.34 -47.36
C HIS A 525 32.77 -0.36 -46.07
N GLU A 526 32.68 0.68 -45.25
CA GLU A 526 33.37 0.76 -43.96
C GLU A 526 32.83 -0.24 -42.92
N LYS A 527 31.63 -0.80 -43.14
CA LYS A 527 30.96 -1.72 -42.20
C LYS A 527 31.25 -3.20 -42.47
N LEU A 528 31.60 -3.56 -43.71
CA LEU A 528 31.78 -4.95 -44.13
C LEU A 528 33.26 -5.34 -44.20
N ASP A 529 33.55 -6.63 -44.05
CA ASP A 529 34.90 -7.14 -44.24
C ASP A 529 35.25 -7.24 -45.75
N SER A 530 36.51 -7.56 -46.07
CA SER A 530 36.96 -7.63 -47.47
C SER A 530 36.17 -8.63 -48.31
N LYS A 531 35.66 -9.71 -47.69
CA LYS A 531 34.87 -10.74 -48.38
C LYS A 531 33.43 -10.28 -48.61
N GLY A 532 32.83 -9.61 -47.65
CA GLY A 532 31.51 -8.97 -47.76
C GLY A 532 31.51 -7.86 -48.81
N LEU A 533 32.58 -7.08 -48.90
CA LEU A 533 32.77 -6.06 -49.95
C LEU A 533 32.83 -6.65 -51.35
N GLU A 534 33.57 -7.74 -51.55
CA GLU A 534 33.63 -8.44 -52.84
C GLU A 534 32.24 -8.97 -53.25
N ALA A 535 31.54 -9.59 -52.29
CA ALA A 535 30.19 -10.10 -52.51
C ALA A 535 29.19 -8.96 -52.82
N LEU A 536 29.21 -7.86 -52.06
CA LEU A 536 28.34 -6.69 -52.27
C LEU A 536 28.60 -6.02 -53.62
N ASN A 537 29.85 -5.92 -54.07
CA ASN A 537 30.17 -5.34 -55.37
C ASN A 537 29.66 -6.19 -56.53
N GLN A 538 29.67 -7.51 -56.38
CA GLN A 538 29.13 -8.44 -57.37
C GLN A 538 27.60 -8.41 -57.37
N VAL A 539 26.98 -8.32 -56.21
CA VAL A 539 25.55 -8.02 -56.05
C VAL A 539 25.18 -6.74 -56.78
N ARG A 540 25.95 -5.66 -56.57
CA ARG A 540 25.72 -4.38 -57.23
C ARG A 540 25.89 -4.48 -58.74
N ALA A 541 26.87 -5.25 -59.22
CA ALA A 541 27.06 -5.49 -60.64
C ALA A 541 25.89 -6.27 -61.26
N ALA A 542 25.38 -7.29 -60.55
CA ALA A 542 24.22 -8.06 -60.97
C ALA A 542 22.92 -7.21 -61.00
N LEU A 543 22.79 -6.23 -60.11
CA LEU A 543 21.62 -5.33 -60.03
C LEU A 543 21.65 -4.15 -61.01
N ARG A 544 22.73 -3.94 -61.79
CA ARG A 544 22.79 -2.86 -62.81
C ARG A 544 21.93 -3.21 -64.02
N ALA A 545 21.53 -2.18 -64.79
CA ALA A 545 20.70 -2.33 -66.00
C ALA A 545 21.35 -3.21 -67.09
N ASP A 546 22.67 -3.36 -67.08
CA ASP A 546 23.50 -4.19 -67.96
C ASP A 546 24.06 -5.45 -67.27
N GLY A 547 23.67 -5.68 -66.01
CA GLY A 547 24.08 -6.85 -65.22
C GLY A 547 23.42 -8.14 -65.69
N ASP A 548 24.08 -9.28 -65.43
CA ASP A 548 23.55 -10.61 -65.74
C ASP A 548 22.52 -11.11 -64.70
N GLY A 549 22.22 -10.30 -63.68
CA GLY A 549 21.30 -10.66 -62.59
C GLY A 549 21.77 -11.81 -61.70
N LEU A 550 23.00 -12.33 -61.89
CA LEU A 550 23.44 -13.59 -61.31
C LEU A 550 24.41 -13.37 -60.14
N VAL A 551 24.07 -13.92 -58.98
CA VAL A 551 24.98 -13.99 -57.83
C VAL A 551 25.11 -15.44 -57.34
N GLU A 552 26.33 -15.95 -57.30
CA GLU A 552 26.64 -17.32 -56.83
C GLU A 552 26.24 -17.51 -55.35
N GLU A 553 25.82 -18.72 -54.94
CA GLU A 553 25.41 -19.02 -53.54
C GLU A 553 26.48 -18.65 -52.56
N ASN A 554 27.69 -19.12 -52.84
CA ASN A 554 28.84 -18.94 -51.98
C ASN A 554 29.10 -17.45 -51.73
N ARG A 555 28.67 -16.55 -52.62
CA ARG A 555 28.80 -15.09 -52.45
C ARG A 555 27.68 -14.53 -51.58
N ILE A 556 26.44 -15.00 -51.77
CA ILE A 556 25.31 -14.65 -50.89
C ILE A 556 25.61 -15.12 -49.45
N GLU A 557 26.08 -16.35 -49.27
CA GLU A 557 26.46 -16.90 -47.96
C GLU A 557 27.62 -16.13 -47.32
N ARG A 558 28.63 -15.72 -48.11
CA ARG A 558 29.73 -14.87 -47.61
C ARG A 558 29.24 -13.49 -47.18
N LEU A 559 28.31 -12.89 -47.93
CA LEU A 559 27.69 -11.61 -47.55
C LEU A 559 26.91 -11.76 -46.24
N GLU A 560 26.09 -12.81 -46.13
CA GLU A 560 25.33 -13.10 -44.91
C GLU A 560 26.25 -13.29 -43.69
N GLN A 561 27.35 -14.02 -43.83
CA GLN A 561 28.32 -14.18 -42.76
C GLN A 561 28.99 -12.83 -42.40
N SER A 562 29.39 -12.03 -43.39
CA SER A 562 29.96 -10.71 -43.13
C SER A 562 28.98 -9.76 -42.44
N VAL A 563 27.67 -9.84 -42.74
CA VAL A 563 26.63 -9.03 -42.09
C VAL A 563 26.41 -9.48 -40.63
N LYS A 564 26.48 -10.78 -40.36
CA LYS A 564 26.40 -11.33 -38.99
C LYS A 564 27.55 -10.82 -38.11
N ASP A 565 28.75 -10.76 -38.67
CA ASP A 565 29.98 -10.37 -37.96
C ASP A 565 30.18 -8.84 -37.91
N ALA A 566 29.44 -8.07 -38.72
CA ALA A 566 29.54 -6.61 -38.78
C ALA A 566 28.85 -5.90 -37.60
N ASN A 567 29.43 -4.77 -37.18
CA ASN A 567 28.83 -3.87 -36.18
C ASN A 567 27.79 -2.95 -36.85
N LEU A 568 26.56 -3.44 -36.91
CA LEU A 568 25.41 -2.79 -37.55
C LEU A 568 24.37 -2.39 -36.50
N THR A 569 23.73 -1.25 -36.73
CA THR A 569 22.47 -0.91 -36.05
C THR A 569 21.37 -1.91 -36.41
N TYR A 570 20.32 -1.98 -35.60
CA TYR A 570 19.16 -2.83 -35.89
C TYR A 570 18.58 -2.55 -37.28
N LEU A 571 18.41 -1.28 -37.63
CA LEU A 571 17.90 -0.85 -38.93
C LEU A 571 18.80 -1.26 -40.09
N GLU A 572 20.11 -1.03 -39.98
CA GLU A 572 21.09 -1.45 -41.02
C GLU A 572 21.04 -2.96 -41.23
N ARG A 573 20.94 -3.74 -40.15
CA ARG A 573 20.86 -5.21 -40.23
C ARG A 573 19.58 -5.67 -40.95
N SER A 574 18.42 -5.13 -40.59
CA SER A 574 17.16 -5.45 -41.28
C SER A 574 17.21 -5.12 -42.78
N LEU A 575 17.83 -4.00 -43.16
CA LEU A 575 18.02 -3.65 -44.57
C LEU A 575 18.93 -4.63 -45.33
N PHE A 576 19.98 -5.12 -44.68
CA PHE A 576 20.83 -6.16 -45.27
C PHE A 576 20.10 -7.49 -45.41
N ASP A 577 19.28 -7.88 -44.43
CA ASP A 577 18.50 -9.10 -44.49
C ASP A 577 17.52 -9.05 -45.68
N VAL A 578 16.85 -7.92 -45.91
CA VAL A 578 16.01 -7.71 -47.11
C VAL A 578 16.83 -7.77 -48.39
N LEU A 579 18.04 -7.21 -48.42
CA LEU A 579 18.91 -7.30 -49.59
C LEU A 579 19.29 -8.76 -49.88
N ILE A 580 19.64 -9.54 -48.85
CA ILE A 580 19.97 -10.95 -48.98
C ILE A 580 18.74 -11.75 -49.46
N SER A 581 17.57 -11.50 -48.91
CA SER A 581 16.30 -12.09 -49.37
C SER A 581 16.05 -11.76 -50.84
N ALA A 582 16.19 -10.51 -51.26
CA ALA A 582 16.03 -10.09 -52.66
C ALA A 582 17.02 -10.80 -53.61
N LEU A 583 18.25 -11.05 -53.17
CA LEU A 583 19.24 -11.82 -53.94
C LEU A 583 18.87 -13.29 -54.09
N ARG A 584 18.41 -13.91 -52.99
CA ARG A 584 17.95 -15.30 -53.00
C ARG A 584 16.72 -15.46 -53.90
N LEU A 585 15.80 -14.48 -53.87
CA LEU A 585 14.65 -14.42 -54.77
C LEU A 585 15.07 -14.34 -56.24
N ASN A 586 15.95 -13.39 -56.60
CA ASN A 586 16.45 -13.26 -57.97
C ASN A 586 17.13 -14.54 -58.47
N ARG A 587 17.92 -15.18 -57.60
CA ARG A 587 18.54 -16.46 -57.93
C ARG A 587 17.50 -17.56 -58.15
N ALA A 588 16.52 -17.69 -57.26
CA ALA A 588 15.47 -18.69 -57.40
C ALA A 588 14.71 -18.53 -58.74
N THR A 589 14.47 -17.28 -59.18
CA THR A 589 13.92 -17.00 -60.51
C THR A 589 14.77 -17.58 -61.64
N MET A 590 16.09 -17.37 -61.60
CA MET A 590 17.01 -17.89 -62.62
C MET A 590 17.09 -19.41 -62.60
N ASP A 591 17.13 -20.01 -61.41
CA ASP A 591 17.16 -21.47 -61.25
C ASP A 591 15.87 -22.11 -61.79
N LEU A 592 14.71 -21.47 -61.60
CA LEU A 592 13.44 -21.85 -62.23
C LEU A 592 13.46 -21.71 -63.77
N GLN A 593 14.08 -20.65 -64.29
CA GLN A 593 14.20 -20.41 -65.74
C GLN A 593 15.22 -21.33 -66.43
N SER A 594 16.15 -21.92 -65.67
CA SER A 594 17.23 -22.76 -66.22
C SER A 594 16.73 -24.05 -66.88
N GLY A 595 15.51 -24.49 -66.56
CA GLY A 595 14.91 -25.74 -67.06
C GLY A 595 15.51 -27.02 -66.48
N VAL A 596 16.40 -26.91 -65.49
CA VAL A 596 17.01 -28.05 -64.78
C VAL A 596 16.13 -28.42 -63.58
N GLU A 597 15.54 -29.61 -63.57
CA GLU A 597 14.60 -30.04 -62.52
C GLU A 597 15.17 -29.93 -61.11
N GLU A 598 16.40 -30.42 -60.87
CA GLU A 598 17.05 -30.35 -59.55
C GLU A 598 17.20 -28.91 -59.04
N ARG A 599 17.54 -27.96 -59.93
CA ARG A 599 17.67 -26.54 -59.58
C ARG A 599 16.30 -25.91 -59.34
N GLY A 600 15.29 -26.28 -60.12
CA GLY A 600 13.92 -25.85 -59.93
C GLY A 600 13.35 -26.27 -58.58
N ASP A 601 13.55 -27.52 -58.16
CA ASP A 601 13.08 -28.01 -56.86
C ASP A 601 13.84 -27.36 -55.68
N SER A 602 15.14 -27.11 -55.83
CA SER A 602 15.93 -26.35 -54.86
C SER A 602 15.44 -24.91 -54.75
N ALA A 603 15.13 -24.26 -55.88
CA ALA A 603 14.60 -22.90 -55.92
C ALA A 603 13.23 -22.80 -55.24
N LEU A 604 12.31 -23.74 -55.50
CA LEU A 604 11.01 -23.78 -54.83
C LEU A 604 11.13 -23.99 -53.32
N SER A 605 12.08 -24.84 -52.89
CA SER A 605 12.34 -25.06 -51.46
C SER A 605 12.89 -23.79 -50.78
N ALA A 606 13.80 -23.07 -51.45
CA ALA A 606 14.33 -21.80 -50.96
C ALA A 606 13.26 -20.70 -50.89
N LEU A 607 12.40 -20.61 -51.92
CA LEU A 607 11.25 -19.69 -51.93
C LEU A 607 10.26 -20.00 -50.80
N GLY A 608 9.95 -21.29 -50.60
CA GLY A 608 9.07 -21.73 -49.52
C GLY A 608 9.60 -21.33 -48.14
N ALA A 609 10.91 -21.49 -47.91
CA ALA A 609 11.56 -21.08 -46.67
C ALA A 609 11.47 -19.56 -46.43
N LEU A 610 11.69 -18.74 -47.48
CA LEU A 610 11.54 -17.29 -47.38
C LEU A 610 10.10 -16.88 -47.03
N CYS A 611 9.11 -17.46 -47.71
CA CYS A 611 7.69 -17.18 -47.42
C CYS A 611 7.22 -17.65 -46.04
N SER A 612 7.90 -18.65 -45.46
CA SER A 612 7.57 -19.18 -44.12
C SER A 612 8.23 -18.42 -42.98
N THR A 613 9.08 -17.43 -43.28
CA THR A 613 9.82 -16.68 -42.26
C THR A 613 8.86 -15.79 -41.47
N GLU A 614 8.98 -15.78 -40.15
CA GLU A 614 8.18 -14.91 -39.29
C GLU A 614 8.49 -13.44 -39.59
N GLY A 615 7.46 -12.62 -39.77
CA GLY A 615 7.64 -11.22 -40.16
C GLY A 615 8.14 -11.01 -41.60
N VAL A 616 8.00 -12.01 -42.50
CA VAL A 616 8.37 -11.91 -43.92
C VAL A 616 7.86 -10.60 -44.53
N GLU A 617 8.71 -9.91 -45.30
CA GLU A 617 8.38 -8.61 -45.87
C GLU A 617 7.37 -8.74 -47.00
N LEU A 618 6.50 -7.74 -47.15
CA LEU A 618 5.48 -7.73 -48.21
C LEU A 618 6.09 -7.94 -49.60
N ARG A 619 7.27 -7.36 -49.84
CA ARG A 619 7.99 -7.48 -51.10
C ARG A 619 8.33 -8.93 -51.45
N THR A 620 8.70 -9.74 -50.46
CA THR A 620 9.07 -11.15 -50.64
C THR A 620 7.85 -11.97 -51.07
N ILE A 621 6.72 -11.79 -50.38
CA ILE A 621 5.44 -12.43 -50.73
C ILE A 621 5.01 -12.03 -52.15
N ARG A 622 5.08 -10.74 -52.50
CA ARG A 622 4.74 -10.26 -53.84
C ARG A 622 5.59 -10.91 -54.93
N PHE A 623 6.90 -10.91 -54.74
CA PHE A 623 7.81 -11.48 -55.71
C PHE A 623 7.54 -12.98 -55.91
N ALA A 624 7.32 -13.71 -54.82
CA ALA A 624 6.95 -15.13 -54.90
C ALA A 624 5.61 -15.34 -55.63
N THR A 625 4.62 -14.46 -55.41
CA THR A 625 3.35 -14.47 -56.16
C THR A 625 3.56 -14.21 -57.65
N ASP A 626 4.42 -13.25 -58.03
CA ASP A 626 4.74 -12.98 -59.42
C ASP A 626 5.40 -14.21 -60.08
N LEU A 627 6.28 -14.93 -59.38
CA LEU A 627 6.86 -16.18 -59.89
C LEU A 627 5.82 -17.30 -60.10
N VAL A 628 4.78 -17.36 -59.27
CA VAL A 628 3.67 -18.30 -59.47
C VAL A 628 2.94 -17.95 -60.77
N LEU A 629 2.69 -16.66 -61.01
CA LEU A 629 1.97 -16.16 -62.19
C LEU A 629 2.77 -16.32 -63.49
N GLU A 630 4.07 -16.00 -63.46
CA GLU A 630 4.92 -15.97 -64.64
C GLU A 630 5.52 -17.35 -64.99
N HIS A 631 5.83 -18.15 -63.97
CA HIS A 631 6.59 -19.40 -64.13
C HIS A 631 5.85 -20.66 -63.66
N ASN A 632 4.58 -20.54 -63.25
CA ASN A 632 3.81 -21.65 -62.66
C ASN A 632 4.55 -22.31 -61.48
N ALA A 633 5.28 -21.51 -60.70
CA ALA A 633 6.00 -21.97 -59.51
C ALA A 633 5.00 -22.44 -58.45
N ALA A 634 5.00 -23.74 -58.11
CA ALA A 634 4.13 -24.27 -57.06
C ALA A 634 4.84 -24.16 -55.70
N ILE A 635 4.47 -23.15 -54.92
CA ILE A 635 5.08 -22.83 -53.62
C ILE A 635 4.04 -23.07 -52.51
N PRO A 636 4.02 -24.24 -51.84
CA PRO A 636 3.03 -24.56 -50.82
C PRO A 636 3.03 -23.61 -49.63
N ASP A 637 4.20 -23.14 -49.19
CA ASP A 637 4.32 -22.25 -48.05
C ASP A 637 3.68 -20.87 -48.30
N LEU A 638 3.75 -20.39 -49.54
CA LEU A 638 3.05 -19.17 -49.96
C LEU A 638 1.52 -19.34 -49.89
N GLU A 639 0.99 -20.52 -50.26
CA GLU A 639 -0.44 -20.82 -50.08
C GLU A 639 -0.84 -20.82 -48.61
N MET A 640 0.00 -21.39 -47.74
CA MET A 640 -0.25 -21.40 -46.30
C MET A 640 -0.27 -19.98 -45.73
N TRP A 641 0.66 -19.12 -46.19
CA TRP A 641 0.72 -17.72 -45.82
C TRP A 641 -0.57 -16.97 -46.23
N TYR A 642 -0.97 -17.06 -47.49
CA TYR A 642 -2.22 -16.45 -47.97
C TYR A 642 -3.44 -17.02 -47.24
N ARG A 643 -3.50 -18.32 -46.97
CA ARG A 643 -4.60 -18.93 -46.22
C ARG A 643 -4.73 -18.34 -44.80
N GLN A 644 -3.63 -17.92 -44.18
CA GLN A 644 -3.64 -17.33 -42.84
C GLN A 644 -3.97 -15.84 -42.87
N HIS A 645 -3.42 -15.08 -43.83
CA HIS A 645 -3.48 -13.62 -43.81
C HIS A 645 -4.42 -13.00 -44.86
N ASP A 646 -4.77 -13.72 -45.94
CA ASP A 646 -5.60 -13.23 -47.05
C ASP A 646 -6.26 -14.39 -47.87
N ASN A 647 -7.06 -15.21 -47.18
CA ASN A 647 -7.66 -16.47 -47.69
C ASN A 647 -8.72 -16.29 -48.79
N GLY A 648 -9.03 -15.04 -49.15
CA GLY A 648 -10.10 -14.69 -50.09
C GLY A 648 -9.62 -14.08 -51.40
N SER A 649 -8.32 -13.77 -51.52
CA SER A 649 -7.83 -13.05 -52.68
C SER A 649 -7.73 -13.91 -53.93
N SER A 650 -7.77 -13.24 -55.08
CA SER A 650 -7.48 -13.86 -56.38
C SER A 650 -6.12 -14.54 -56.39
N ASN A 651 -5.13 -13.95 -55.72
CA ASN A 651 -3.78 -14.51 -55.64
C ASN A 651 -3.79 -15.84 -54.89
N HIS A 652 -4.49 -15.95 -53.75
CA HIS A 652 -4.64 -17.21 -53.03
C HIS A 652 -5.25 -18.31 -53.92
N GLN A 653 -6.32 -17.99 -54.64
CA GLN A 653 -6.99 -18.91 -55.56
C GLN A 653 -6.05 -19.40 -56.67
N ILE A 654 -5.31 -18.48 -57.30
CA ILE A 654 -4.35 -18.81 -58.36
C ILE A 654 -3.22 -19.69 -57.83
N ILE A 655 -2.65 -19.36 -56.67
CA ILE A 655 -1.58 -20.16 -56.05
C ILE A 655 -2.08 -21.57 -55.72
N ARG A 656 -3.28 -21.69 -55.17
CA ARG A 656 -3.91 -22.99 -54.87
C ARG A 656 -4.13 -23.79 -56.14
N ALA A 657 -4.58 -23.14 -57.23
CA ALA A 657 -4.74 -23.78 -58.53
C ALA A 657 -3.41 -24.30 -59.08
N THR A 658 -2.34 -23.48 -59.05
CA THR A 658 -1.00 -23.84 -59.54
C THR A 658 -0.44 -25.06 -58.79
N ILE A 659 -0.60 -25.11 -57.46
CA ILE A 659 -0.18 -26.26 -56.65
C ILE A 659 -0.97 -27.53 -57.03
N ALA A 660 -2.29 -27.42 -57.21
CA ALA A 660 -3.13 -28.55 -57.60
C ALA A 660 -2.77 -29.07 -59.01
N VAL A 661 -2.47 -28.18 -59.96
CA VAL A 661 -1.98 -28.54 -61.30
C VAL A 661 -0.66 -29.32 -61.21
N LYS A 662 0.32 -28.85 -60.43
CA LYS A 662 1.61 -29.55 -60.27
C LYS A 662 1.45 -30.93 -59.63
N LYS A 663 0.47 -31.11 -58.74
CA LYS A 663 0.11 -32.41 -58.13
C LYS A 663 -0.71 -33.32 -59.06
N GLY A 664 -1.09 -32.86 -60.25
CA GLY A 664 -1.93 -33.61 -61.19
C GLY A 664 -3.43 -33.60 -60.87
N ASP A 665 -3.86 -32.82 -59.87
CA ASP A 665 -5.25 -32.73 -59.42
C ASP A 665 -6.01 -31.62 -60.16
N ARG A 666 -6.40 -31.93 -61.40
CA ARG A 666 -7.10 -30.98 -62.28
C ARG A 666 -8.48 -30.58 -61.77
N VAL A 667 -9.12 -31.41 -60.95
CA VAL A 667 -10.46 -31.12 -60.41
C VAL A 667 -10.37 -30.05 -59.34
N ASN A 668 -9.41 -30.15 -58.43
CA ASN A 668 -9.20 -29.11 -57.42
C ASN A 668 -8.57 -27.84 -58.02
N ALA A 669 -7.76 -27.96 -59.07
CA ALA A 669 -7.28 -26.80 -59.82
C ALA A 669 -8.44 -25.98 -60.44
N ALA A 670 -9.44 -26.64 -61.03
CA ALA A 670 -10.60 -25.96 -61.64
C ALA A 670 -11.65 -25.43 -60.63
N ARG A 671 -11.56 -25.86 -59.36
CA ARG A 671 -12.41 -25.39 -58.24
C ARG A 671 -11.81 -24.21 -57.49
N SER A 672 -10.54 -23.94 -57.73
CA SER A 672 -9.80 -22.81 -57.19
C SER A 672 -9.98 -21.64 -58.15
#